data_AF-A0A2P8AVU0-F1
#
_entry.id   AF-A0A2P8AVU0-F1
#
_cell.length_a   1.000
_cell.length_b   1.000
_cell.length_c   1.000
_cell.angle_alpha   90.00
_cell.angle_beta   90.00
_cell.angle_gamma   90.00
#
_symmetry.space_group_name_H-M   'P 1'
#
loop_
_entity.id
_entity.type
_entity.pdbx_description
1 polymer ?
#
loop_
_entity_poly.entity_id
_entity_poly.type
_entity_poly.pdbx_seq_one_letter_code
_entity_poly.pdbx_strand_id
1 'polypeptide(L)'
;MLSDVSTPQDLDDRFRAALTALGTPAQRRDLGEPLPGGAPLTGAQALALFDAQLTSRLLDLAGRWLRSFGEGYYTIGSAGHEGNAAVAAALRPTDPALLHYRSGAFYCLRAAQAAGAFPAGPAVPDADGPAALIPDPRTPGDDGADADPALDAGTPDSEQVTGSADPGVEVSDPGAARSEPGTAPSGPGADSFATGAGPSDPGAGRSTAGADADAEDGSGAATGTDGPTEAPFVDGGGVPGGPVRAGAEAEAASLPTGVGVAVDAAGSATAGVPELPPPDPDDAYAAAARDVLRGMVASAEEPIAGGRHKVFGRADLAVIPTTSTIASHLPRAVGMGLALERLRRGGRRTDGDTAPWPSDAIVVCSFGDASVNHATATAAFNTAGWYDHTGLRIPVLFVCEDNGLGISVRSPRGWVAATLRARPGIRYFAADGTDVAEAYRVAGEAAAWVRRHRRPAVLHLSTVRLMGHAGADAETAYRSPAEIAADVARDPLLATARRLVEAGYATGGELLARYDERGWQIRRLAEEVLDEPKLASPVDVVAELAPRRPVRISRAVADAGTRAAGPDAGARVEAFGGKLPELAGPLTLAQSINAALADGMLDHPGMAVFGEDVAAKGGVYGVTKGLRDRFGAARVFDTLLDETSILGLALGAGVAGMLPVPEIQYLAYLHNAEDQLRGEAATMRFFSRGAFRNPMVVRVAGLAYQEGFGGHFHNDNSVAVLRDVPGLVIAVPARPDDAAPMLRTCLAAAAVDGAVSVFLEPIALYHTRDLYTDGDGEWLAEYAEPGAWAARHVPIGRARIYGVGSAEDLTILTFGNGVRMSLRAAATLADEGIGSRVVDLRWLAPLPVADIIREASATGRVLVVDETRRSGGVGEGVIAALVDGGYVGTVRRVAGLDSFVPLGPAARQVLVSEEAITQGARTLLAR
;
A
#
# COMPACT_ATOMS: atom_id res chain seq x y z
N MET A 1 32.61 -15.10 -20.95
CA MET A 1 32.50 -13.90 -20.08
C MET A 1 31.03 -13.75 -19.65
N LEU A 2 30.50 -12.57 -19.27
CA LEU A 2 29.04 -12.35 -19.34
C LEU A 2 28.54 -12.36 -20.80
N SER A 3 29.46 -12.15 -21.75
CA SER A 3 29.34 -12.38 -23.21
C SER A 3 28.71 -13.70 -23.62
N ASP A 4 28.77 -14.74 -22.78
CA ASP A 4 28.31 -16.08 -23.14
C ASP A 4 26.76 -16.17 -23.08
N VAL A 5 26.11 -15.12 -22.57
CA VAL A 5 24.66 -14.93 -22.61
C VAL A 5 24.28 -14.13 -23.83
N SER A 6 23.69 -14.80 -24.83
CA SER A 6 23.03 -14.11 -25.92
C SER A 6 21.86 -13.27 -25.38
N THR A 7 21.91 -11.97 -25.63
CA THR A 7 20.74 -11.09 -25.48
C THR A 7 20.01 -11.07 -26.82
N PRO A 8 18.67 -10.89 -26.87
CA PRO A 8 17.92 -10.92 -28.13
C PRO A 8 18.28 -9.82 -29.16
N GLN A 9 19.26 -8.96 -28.86
CA GLN A 9 19.72 -7.82 -29.64
C GLN A 9 21.25 -7.77 -29.79
N ASP A 10 22.01 -8.78 -29.30
CA ASP A 10 23.49 -8.77 -29.23
C ASP A 10 24.03 -7.51 -28.51
N LEU A 11 23.35 -7.08 -27.45
CA LEU A 11 23.53 -5.76 -26.82
C LEU A 11 24.95 -5.57 -26.27
N ASP A 12 25.56 -6.63 -25.72
CA ASP A 12 26.95 -6.62 -25.23
C ASP A 12 27.95 -6.43 -26.38
N ASP A 13 27.89 -7.29 -27.40
CA ASP A 13 28.78 -7.23 -28.57
C ASP A 13 28.67 -5.92 -29.34
N ARG A 14 27.45 -5.42 -29.53
CA ARG A 14 27.20 -4.12 -30.18
C ARG A 14 27.79 -2.96 -29.38
N PHE A 15 27.65 -2.99 -28.05
CA PHE A 15 28.23 -1.96 -27.18
C PHE A 15 29.75 -2.00 -27.21
N ARG A 16 30.37 -3.19 -27.11
CA ARG A 16 31.82 -3.42 -27.24
C ARG A 16 32.38 -2.91 -28.57
N ALA A 17 31.72 -3.25 -29.68
CA ALA A 17 32.09 -2.79 -31.01
C ALA A 17 31.97 -1.25 -31.13
N ALA A 18 30.92 -0.66 -30.57
CA ALA A 18 30.71 0.78 -30.58
C ALA A 18 31.77 1.53 -29.75
N LEU A 19 32.12 1.04 -28.54
CA LEU A 19 33.22 1.61 -27.75
C LEU A 19 34.56 1.55 -28.50
N THR A 20 34.86 0.41 -29.14
CA THR A 20 36.07 0.24 -29.95
C THR A 20 36.14 1.27 -31.09
N ALA A 21 34.99 1.60 -31.70
CA ALA A 21 34.89 2.57 -32.78
C ALA A 21 35.01 4.05 -32.34
N LEU A 22 34.88 4.38 -31.05
CA LEU A 22 35.03 5.77 -30.57
C LEU A 22 36.47 6.30 -30.64
N GLY A 23 37.47 5.42 -30.71
CA GLY A 23 38.87 5.80 -30.93
C GLY A 23 39.50 6.64 -29.81
N THR A 24 40.38 7.56 -30.20
CA THR A 24 41.17 8.43 -29.30
C THR A 24 40.81 9.89 -29.53
N PRO A 25 40.61 10.70 -28.46
CA PRO A 25 40.30 12.12 -28.62
C PRO A 25 41.45 12.92 -29.24
N ALA A 26 41.12 13.99 -29.96
CA ALA A 26 42.10 14.90 -30.54
C ALA A 26 42.94 15.66 -29.49
N GLN A 27 42.40 15.86 -28.28
CA GLN A 27 43.06 16.48 -27.15
C GLN A 27 42.59 15.81 -25.85
N ARG A 28 43.52 15.57 -24.91
CA ARG A 28 43.17 15.15 -23.54
C ARG A 28 42.87 16.37 -22.66
N ARG A 29 41.90 16.22 -21.76
CA ARG A 29 41.51 17.21 -20.74
C ARG A 29 41.59 16.61 -19.35
N ASP A 30 41.79 17.44 -18.34
CA ASP A 30 41.83 17.00 -16.94
C ASP A 30 40.42 16.66 -16.44
N LEU A 31 40.27 15.56 -15.69
CA LEU A 31 38.95 15.11 -15.22
C LEU A 31 38.26 16.10 -14.26
N GLY A 32 39.01 17.00 -13.61
CA GLY A 32 38.45 18.10 -12.82
C GLY A 32 37.82 19.21 -13.65
N GLU A 33 38.06 19.26 -14.97
CA GLU A 33 37.49 20.30 -15.83
C GLU A 33 35.97 20.08 -16.09
N PRO A 34 35.18 21.17 -16.22
CA PRO A 34 33.79 21.10 -16.68
C PRO A 34 33.66 20.56 -18.11
N LEU A 35 32.63 19.75 -18.36
CA LEU A 35 32.23 19.29 -19.68
C LEU A 35 32.00 20.50 -20.63
N PRO A 36 32.46 20.41 -21.90
CA PRO A 36 32.39 21.53 -22.82
C PRO A 36 30.94 21.85 -23.21
N GLY A 37 30.68 23.12 -23.54
CA GLY A 37 29.35 23.63 -23.84
C GLY A 37 28.54 24.12 -22.62
N GLY A 38 29.20 24.38 -21.49
CA GLY A 38 28.53 24.91 -20.28
C GLY A 38 27.75 23.87 -19.48
N ALA A 39 28.05 22.59 -19.68
CA ALA A 39 27.42 21.51 -18.91
C ALA A 39 27.89 21.55 -17.43
N PRO A 40 26.99 21.39 -16.46
CA PRO A 40 27.31 21.56 -15.03
C PRO A 40 28.00 20.35 -14.37
N LEU A 41 28.57 19.44 -15.16
CA LEU A 41 29.28 18.24 -14.71
C LEU A 41 30.77 18.34 -15.07
N THR A 42 31.65 17.85 -14.19
CA THR A 42 33.07 17.64 -14.53
C THR A 42 33.29 16.33 -15.31
N GLY A 43 34.46 16.17 -15.93
CA GLY A 43 34.86 14.90 -16.54
C GLY A 43 34.83 13.72 -15.54
N ALA A 44 35.25 13.95 -14.29
CA ALA A 44 35.20 12.97 -13.21
C ALA A 44 33.76 12.57 -12.85
N GLN A 45 32.84 13.54 -12.74
CA GLN A 45 31.43 13.26 -12.45
C GLN A 45 30.74 12.52 -13.60
N ALA A 46 31.06 12.88 -14.85
CA ALA A 46 30.57 12.19 -16.03
C ALA A 46 31.08 10.73 -16.12
N LEU A 47 32.32 10.48 -15.68
CA LEU A 47 32.89 9.13 -15.60
C LEU A 47 32.24 8.32 -14.47
N ALA A 48 31.99 8.92 -13.30
CA ALA A 48 31.25 8.27 -12.21
C ALA A 48 29.77 7.97 -12.57
N LEU A 49 29.16 8.80 -13.43
CA LEU A 49 27.86 8.53 -14.03
C LEU A 49 27.93 7.33 -14.99
N PHE A 50 28.95 7.28 -15.86
CA PHE A 50 29.20 6.13 -16.74
C PHE A 50 29.40 4.83 -15.94
N ASP A 51 30.14 4.87 -14.83
CA ASP A 51 30.36 3.72 -13.95
C ASP A 51 29.04 3.21 -13.31
N ALA A 52 28.13 4.11 -12.92
CA ALA A 52 26.79 3.74 -12.45
C ALA A 52 25.93 3.10 -13.55
N GLN A 53 25.96 3.69 -14.76
CA GLN A 53 25.20 3.21 -15.91
C GLN A 53 25.67 1.82 -16.35
N LEU A 54 26.98 1.61 -16.50
CA LEU A 54 27.53 0.32 -16.95
C LEU A 54 27.33 -0.77 -15.89
N THR A 55 27.46 -0.44 -14.60
CA THR A 55 27.15 -1.37 -13.51
C THR A 55 25.69 -1.82 -13.59
N SER A 56 24.75 -0.90 -13.82
CA SER A 56 23.34 -1.24 -14.03
C SER A 56 23.09 -2.11 -15.27
N ARG A 57 23.79 -1.87 -16.39
CA ARG A 57 23.66 -2.67 -17.61
C ARG A 57 24.19 -4.10 -17.42
N LEU A 58 25.35 -4.23 -16.76
CA LEU A 58 25.99 -5.52 -16.50
C LEU A 58 25.21 -6.35 -15.48
N LEU A 59 24.52 -5.72 -14.52
CA LEU A 59 23.58 -6.41 -13.61
C LEU A 59 22.42 -7.07 -14.37
N ASP A 60 21.89 -6.44 -15.43
CA ASP A 60 20.84 -7.05 -16.25
C ASP A 60 21.35 -8.27 -17.05
N LEU A 61 22.61 -8.23 -17.50
CA LEU A 61 23.27 -9.38 -18.12
C LEU A 61 23.51 -10.51 -17.10
N ALA A 62 23.98 -10.17 -15.89
CA ALA A 62 24.19 -11.12 -14.81
C ALA A 62 22.89 -11.78 -14.34
N GLY A 63 21.78 -11.04 -14.25
CA GLY A 63 20.46 -11.62 -13.94
C GLY A 63 19.98 -12.62 -15.00
N ARG A 64 20.27 -12.36 -16.29
CA ARG A 64 19.99 -13.30 -17.38
C ARG A 64 20.91 -14.52 -17.35
N TRP A 65 22.18 -14.32 -17.03
CA TRP A 65 23.17 -15.39 -16.82
C TRP A 65 22.72 -16.34 -15.71
N LEU A 66 22.47 -15.82 -14.50
CA LEU A 66 21.94 -16.58 -13.37
C LEU A 66 20.64 -17.35 -13.74
N ARG A 67 19.75 -16.72 -14.51
CA ARG A 67 18.51 -17.36 -14.96
C ARG A 67 18.75 -18.50 -15.96
N SER A 68 19.80 -18.47 -16.78
CA SER A 68 20.02 -19.51 -17.81
C SER A 68 20.40 -20.88 -17.23
N PHE A 69 20.76 -20.95 -15.94
CA PHE A 69 20.97 -22.20 -15.19
C PHE A 69 20.09 -22.32 -13.93
N GLY A 70 19.02 -21.52 -13.83
CA GLY A 70 17.95 -21.71 -12.82
C GLY A 70 18.12 -20.95 -11.49
N GLU A 71 19.23 -20.25 -11.28
CA GLU A 71 19.56 -19.57 -10.01
C GLU A 71 19.11 -18.10 -9.96
N GLY A 72 18.70 -17.53 -11.10
CA GLY A 72 18.22 -16.15 -11.22
C GLY A 72 16.70 -16.04 -11.15
N TYR A 73 16.16 -15.62 -10.00
CA TYR A 73 14.71 -15.51 -9.77
C TYR A 73 14.07 -14.20 -10.25
N TYR A 74 14.87 -13.22 -10.70
CA TYR A 74 14.38 -11.93 -11.18
C TYR A 74 15.16 -11.41 -12.40
N THR A 75 14.45 -10.98 -13.45
CA THR A 75 15.04 -10.57 -14.75
C THR A 75 14.34 -9.39 -15.44
N ILE A 76 13.64 -8.55 -14.68
CA ILE A 76 13.18 -7.25 -15.18
C ILE A 76 14.37 -6.28 -15.06
N GLY A 77 14.88 -5.82 -16.20
CA GLY A 77 16.12 -5.04 -16.28
C GLY A 77 15.93 -3.51 -16.34
N SER A 78 17.00 -2.79 -16.08
CA SER A 78 17.11 -1.34 -16.22
C SER A 78 17.60 -0.87 -17.61
N ALA A 79 17.92 -1.80 -18.52
CA ALA A 79 18.53 -1.51 -19.83
C ALA A 79 17.74 -0.51 -20.69
N GLY A 80 18.33 0.67 -20.89
CA GLY A 80 17.75 1.83 -21.58
C GLY A 80 17.26 2.96 -20.66
N HIS A 81 17.20 2.71 -19.35
CA HIS A 81 16.79 3.68 -18.31
C HIS A 81 17.99 4.32 -17.57
N GLU A 82 19.23 3.97 -17.90
CA GLU A 82 20.41 4.29 -17.10
C GLU A 82 20.69 5.81 -16.97
N GLY A 83 20.06 6.64 -17.80
CA GLY A 83 19.99 8.09 -17.64
C GLY A 83 19.48 8.55 -16.26
N ASN A 84 18.71 7.74 -15.54
CA ASN A 84 18.27 8.06 -14.17
C ASN A 84 19.41 8.13 -13.13
N ALA A 85 20.63 7.69 -13.47
CA ALA A 85 21.84 8.02 -12.69
C ALA A 85 22.02 9.55 -12.54
N ALA A 86 21.73 10.33 -13.60
CA ALA A 86 21.79 11.78 -13.54
C ALA A 86 20.78 12.39 -12.55
N VAL A 87 19.64 11.73 -12.35
CA VAL A 87 18.66 12.12 -11.34
C VAL A 87 19.19 11.85 -9.93
N ALA A 88 19.83 10.69 -9.69
CA ALA A 88 20.49 10.42 -8.41
C ALA A 88 21.58 11.45 -8.08
N ALA A 89 22.41 11.82 -9.06
CA ALA A 89 23.48 12.81 -8.92
C ALA A 89 22.96 14.19 -8.47
N ALA A 90 21.77 14.58 -8.96
CA ALA A 90 21.12 15.85 -8.62
C ALA A 90 20.46 15.86 -7.22
N LEU A 91 20.45 14.73 -6.51
CA LEU A 91 19.78 14.51 -5.23
C LEU A 91 20.78 14.12 -4.15
N ARG A 92 20.45 14.39 -2.88
CA ARG A 92 21.30 13.99 -1.75
C ARG A 92 20.99 12.54 -1.35
N PRO A 93 21.96 11.79 -0.81
CA PRO A 93 21.70 10.45 -0.27
C PRO A 93 20.70 10.41 0.89
N THR A 94 20.42 11.55 1.52
CA THR A 94 19.48 11.70 2.62
C THR A 94 18.08 12.17 2.20
N ASP A 95 17.84 12.36 0.90
CA ASP A 95 16.51 12.64 0.36
C ASP A 95 15.80 11.29 0.07
N PRO A 96 14.67 10.98 0.76
CA PRO A 96 13.99 9.69 0.65
C PRO A 96 13.53 9.38 -0.78
N ALA A 97 13.91 8.21 -1.26
CA ALA A 97 13.68 7.74 -2.63
C ALA A 97 12.81 6.49 -2.66
N LEU A 98 11.74 6.50 -3.45
CA LEU A 98 10.86 5.36 -3.74
C LEU A 98 11.06 4.99 -5.22
N LEU A 99 11.85 3.95 -5.47
CA LEU A 99 12.40 3.69 -6.81
C LEU A 99 11.55 2.75 -7.65
N HIS A 100 11.41 3.07 -8.93
CA HIS A 100 10.89 2.17 -9.94
C HIS A 100 11.82 0.96 -10.12
N TYR A 101 11.27 -0.19 -10.51
CA TYR A 101 12.04 -1.42 -10.67
C TYR A 101 13.09 -1.40 -11.81
N ARG A 102 13.10 -0.34 -12.64
CA ARG A 102 14.14 -0.04 -13.66
C ARG A 102 15.15 1.03 -13.22
N SER A 103 15.13 1.48 -11.96
CA SER A 103 16.05 2.51 -11.45
C SER A 103 17.38 1.95 -10.91
N GLY A 104 17.97 0.97 -11.60
CA GLY A 104 19.24 0.34 -11.20
C GLY A 104 20.42 1.32 -11.19
N ALA A 105 20.57 2.16 -12.21
CA ALA A 105 21.67 3.13 -12.29
C ALA A 105 21.53 4.25 -11.23
N PHE A 106 20.29 4.66 -10.92
CA PHE A 106 20.00 5.52 -9.76
C PHE A 106 20.51 4.87 -8.46
N TYR A 107 20.17 3.60 -8.20
CA TYR A 107 20.58 2.90 -6.98
C TYR A 107 22.11 2.78 -6.87
N CYS A 108 22.78 2.39 -7.96
CA CYS A 108 24.23 2.27 -8.01
C CYS A 108 24.93 3.61 -7.71
N LEU A 109 24.46 4.71 -8.30
CA LEU A 109 25.04 6.03 -8.03
C LEU A 109 24.70 6.53 -6.62
N ARG A 110 23.49 6.27 -6.11
CA ARG A 110 23.10 6.63 -4.75
C ARG A 110 24.00 5.95 -3.71
N ALA A 111 24.37 4.69 -3.93
CA ALA A 111 25.35 3.99 -3.10
C ALA A 111 26.75 4.63 -3.20
N ALA A 112 27.22 4.96 -4.42
CA ALA A 112 28.49 5.64 -4.63
C ALA A 112 28.55 7.04 -3.97
N GLN A 113 27.45 7.81 -3.98
CA GLN A 113 27.36 9.08 -3.26
C GLN A 113 27.48 8.89 -1.74
N ALA A 114 26.82 7.88 -1.16
CA ALA A 114 26.85 7.62 0.28
C ALA A 114 28.23 7.14 0.76
N ALA A 115 28.97 6.41 -0.09
CA ALA A 115 30.35 6.00 0.16
C ALA A 115 31.38 7.14 -0.07
N GLY A 116 30.96 8.32 -0.53
CA GLY A 116 31.86 9.42 -0.89
C GLY A 116 32.63 9.21 -2.21
N ALA A 117 32.30 8.17 -2.98
CA ALA A 117 32.93 7.84 -4.26
C ALA A 117 32.45 8.70 -5.44
N PHE A 118 31.30 9.39 -5.32
CA PHE A 118 30.87 10.36 -6.33
C PHE A 118 31.66 11.68 -6.21
N PRO A 119 32.39 12.14 -7.25
CA PRO A 119 33.23 13.32 -7.14
C PRO A 119 32.46 14.59 -6.79
N ALA A 120 33.02 15.37 -5.85
CA ALA A 120 32.52 16.69 -5.53
C ALA A 120 32.53 17.58 -6.78
N GLY A 121 31.42 18.27 -7.03
CA GLY A 121 31.35 19.26 -8.10
C GLY A 121 32.16 20.52 -7.76
N PRO A 122 32.42 21.40 -8.74
CA PRO A 122 32.92 22.74 -8.45
C PRO A 122 31.97 23.44 -7.48
N ALA A 123 32.52 24.22 -6.54
CA ALA A 123 31.72 24.96 -5.58
C ALA A 123 30.77 25.92 -6.32
N VAL A 124 29.48 25.61 -6.31
CA VAL A 124 28.44 26.52 -6.79
C VAL A 124 28.39 27.68 -5.79
N PRO A 125 28.51 28.95 -6.22
CA PRO A 125 28.35 30.09 -5.32
C PRO A 125 26.99 30.02 -4.63
N ASP A 126 26.94 30.35 -3.33
CA ASP A 126 25.70 30.31 -2.55
C ASP A 126 24.57 31.06 -3.27
N ALA A 127 23.41 30.41 -3.36
CA ALA A 127 22.26 30.89 -4.12
C ALA A 127 21.48 32.02 -3.40
N ASP A 128 22.21 32.87 -2.66
CA ASP A 128 21.73 34.07 -1.96
C ASP A 128 21.80 35.35 -2.82
N GLY A 129 22.17 35.21 -4.10
CA GLY A 129 21.96 36.26 -5.10
C GLY A 129 20.46 36.47 -5.38
N PRO A 130 19.98 37.71 -5.57
CA PRO A 130 18.56 37.97 -5.84
C PRO A 130 18.15 37.33 -7.16
N ALA A 131 17.38 36.25 -7.09
CA ALA A 131 16.92 35.52 -8.26
C ALA A 131 15.98 36.41 -9.12
N ALA A 132 16.18 36.38 -10.43
CA ALA A 132 15.22 36.97 -11.36
C ALA A 132 13.85 36.33 -11.14
N LEU A 133 12.84 37.18 -10.89
CA LEU A 133 11.45 36.74 -10.69
C LEU A 133 10.93 36.05 -11.95
N ILE A 134 10.74 34.74 -11.89
CA ILE A 134 9.88 34.02 -12.82
C ILE A 134 8.44 34.38 -12.42
N PRO A 135 7.64 35.02 -13.29
CA PRO A 135 6.32 35.51 -12.90
C PRO A 135 5.37 34.41 -12.40
N ASP A 136 4.62 34.71 -11.33
CA ASP A 136 3.49 33.88 -10.90
C ASP A 136 2.35 34.05 -11.93
N PRO A 137 1.85 32.97 -12.56
CA PRO A 137 0.79 33.04 -13.57
C PRO A 137 -0.59 33.41 -13.00
N ARG A 138 -0.67 33.88 -11.75
CA ARG A 138 -1.90 34.30 -11.05
C ARG A 138 -1.99 35.82 -10.84
N THR A 139 -1.21 36.60 -11.59
CA THR A 139 -1.29 38.06 -11.60
C THR A 139 -2.11 38.50 -12.83
N PRO A 140 -3.30 39.11 -12.67
CA PRO A 140 -3.99 39.74 -13.80
C PRO A 140 -3.15 40.92 -14.30
N GLY A 141 -2.92 41.00 -15.61
CA GLY A 141 -2.28 42.15 -16.23
C GLY A 141 -3.21 43.35 -16.25
N ASP A 142 -2.69 44.51 -15.86
CA ASP A 142 -3.36 45.81 -15.96
C ASP A 142 -2.97 46.45 -17.31
N ASP A 143 -3.70 46.07 -18.38
CA ASP A 143 -3.36 46.46 -19.75
C ASP A 143 -3.92 47.85 -20.10
N GLY A 144 -3.11 48.87 -19.84
CA GLY A 144 -3.39 50.25 -20.22
C GLY A 144 -3.00 50.61 -21.66
N ALA A 145 -4.02 50.65 -22.52
CA ALA A 145 -4.20 51.53 -23.70
C ALA A 145 -3.23 51.52 -24.92
N ASP A 146 -3.86 51.77 -26.07
CA ASP A 146 -3.36 52.33 -27.34
C ASP A 146 -2.41 51.50 -28.24
N ALA A 147 -2.98 50.90 -29.30
CA ALA A 147 -2.99 51.46 -30.68
C ALA A 147 -3.01 50.35 -31.75
N ASP A 148 -4.16 50.16 -32.40
CA ASP A 148 -4.36 49.18 -33.48
C ASP A 148 -4.60 49.88 -34.84
N PRO A 149 -3.89 49.52 -35.93
CA PRO A 149 -4.22 49.93 -37.29
C PRO A 149 -5.01 48.85 -38.05
N ALA A 150 -6.22 49.21 -38.47
CA ALA A 150 -7.26 48.32 -39.01
C ALA A 150 -7.04 47.82 -40.48
N LEU A 151 -8.08 47.13 -40.99
CA LEU A 151 -8.38 46.63 -42.37
C LEU A 151 -7.96 45.17 -42.64
N ASP A 152 -8.72 44.29 -43.31
CA ASP A 152 -10.15 44.18 -43.70
C ASP A 152 -10.36 42.71 -44.20
N ALA A 153 -11.53 42.07 -44.38
CA ALA A 153 -12.96 42.40 -44.28
C ALA A 153 -13.78 41.08 -44.10
N GLY A 154 -15.12 41.14 -43.92
CA GLY A 154 -16.02 40.06 -44.38
C GLY A 154 -17.02 39.44 -43.37
N THR A 155 -18.21 40.05 -43.24
CA THR A 155 -19.47 39.40 -42.84
C THR A 155 -20.41 39.30 -44.06
N PRO A 156 -21.46 38.44 -44.03
CA PRO A 156 -22.76 38.91 -43.54
C PRO A 156 -23.58 37.90 -42.70
N ASP A 157 -24.41 38.46 -41.82
CA ASP A 157 -25.78 38.11 -41.41
C ASP A 157 -26.12 36.69 -40.85
N SER A 158 -27.06 36.53 -39.91
CA SER A 158 -28.18 37.41 -39.51
C SER A 158 -28.57 37.33 -38.02
N GLU A 159 -29.23 38.41 -37.55
CA GLU A 159 -30.29 38.57 -36.52
C GLU A 159 -30.65 37.38 -35.57
N GLN A 160 -31.03 37.59 -34.30
CA GLN A 160 -31.91 38.66 -33.79
C GLN A 160 -31.76 38.90 -32.26
N VAL A 161 -32.29 40.03 -31.76
CA VAL A 161 -32.07 40.57 -30.39
C VAL A 161 -33.29 40.41 -29.47
N THR A 162 -33.05 40.38 -28.14
CA THR A 162 -33.86 40.84 -26.96
C THR A 162 -33.92 39.78 -25.84
N GLY A 163 -33.77 40.09 -24.54
CA GLY A 163 -33.35 41.34 -23.88
C GLY A 163 -33.84 41.44 -22.42
N SER A 164 -32.93 41.77 -21.48
CA SER A 164 -33.15 42.19 -20.06
C SER A 164 -33.85 41.18 -19.10
N ALA A 165 -33.69 41.21 -17.75
CA ALA A 165 -32.84 42.01 -16.85
C ALA A 165 -32.51 41.24 -15.54
N ASP A 166 -31.43 41.65 -14.87
CA ASP A 166 -31.00 41.29 -13.49
C ASP A 166 -31.47 42.44 -12.51
N PRO A 167 -31.19 42.51 -11.18
CA PRO A 167 -30.56 41.56 -10.25
C PRO A 167 -31.17 41.46 -8.81
N GLY A 168 -30.63 40.52 -8.01
CA GLY A 168 -30.44 40.64 -6.53
C GLY A 168 -31.55 40.14 -5.59
N VAL A 169 -31.33 39.95 -4.26
CA VAL A 169 -30.12 39.68 -3.44
C VAL A 169 -30.58 39.35 -1.99
N GLU A 170 -29.94 38.36 -1.34
CA GLU A 170 -29.78 38.10 0.12
C GLU A 170 -30.95 37.86 1.14
N VAL A 171 -30.82 36.72 1.86
CA VAL A 171 -30.84 36.52 3.33
C VAL A 171 -32.12 36.79 4.16
N SER A 172 -32.66 35.74 4.83
CA SER A 172 -32.71 35.62 6.32
C SER A 172 -33.44 34.36 6.85
N ASP A 173 -32.99 33.89 8.00
CA ASP A 173 -33.56 32.89 8.95
C ASP A 173 -33.75 33.63 10.31
N PRO A 174 -34.30 33.12 11.44
CA PRO A 174 -35.16 31.96 11.75
C PRO A 174 -36.47 32.33 12.54
N GLY A 175 -37.27 31.35 12.96
CA GLY A 175 -38.32 31.55 14.00
C GLY A 175 -38.96 30.26 14.56
N ALA A 176 -39.11 30.14 15.89
CA ALA A 176 -39.50 28.89 16.58
C ALA A 176 -40.69 29.04 17.57
N ALA A 177 -41.52 27.99 17.72
CA ALA A 177 -42.35 27.61 18.90
C ALA A 177 -43.07 26.27 18.60
N ARG A 178 -42.97 25.16 19.37
CA ARG A 178 -43.45 24.85 20.75
C ARG A 178 -44.98 24.89 20.98
N SER A 179 -45.65 23.72 21.02
CA SER A 179 -46.35 23.14 22.20
C SER A 179 -47.43 22.07 21.83
N GLU A 180 -47.53 21.00 22.63
CA GLU A 180 -48.45 19.83 22.51
C GLU A 180 -49.85 20.09 23.17
N PRO A 181 -50.70 19.09 23.56
CA PRO A 181 -50.93 17.69 23.11
C PRO A 181 -52.45 17.35 22.87
N GLY A 182 -52.81 16.11 22.47
CA GLY A 182 -54.24 15.69 22.50
C GLY A 182 -54.66 14.29 22.00
N THR A 183 -54.60 13.28 22.87
CA THR A 183 -55.55 12.13 23.05
C THR A 183 -56.11 11.28 21.88
N ALA A 184 -55.96 9.95 22.00
CA ALA A 184 -56.78 8.91 21.34
C ALA A 184 -58.12 8.64 22.09
N PRO A 185 -59.08 7.84 21.55
CA PRO A 185 -59.09 6.40 21.87
C PRO A 185 -59.73 5.41 20.83
N SER A 186 -59.40 4.11 21.00
CA SER A 186 -60.20 2.86 20.74
C SER A 186 -61.03 2.61 19.46
N GLY A 187 -60.87 1.42 18.86
CA GLY A 187 -61.75 0.81 17.82
C GLY A 187 -63.02 0.13 18.41
N PRO A 188 -63.58 -0.98 17.83
CA PRO A 188 -63.10 -1.84 16.73
C PRO A 188 -64.17 -2.12 15.62
N GLY A 189 -63.84 -2.96 14.63
CA GLY A 189 -64.80 -3.52 13.68
C GLY A 189 -64.17 -4.50 12.69
N ALA A 190 -64.63 -5.76 12.67
CA ALA A 190 -64.22 -6.78 11.71
C ALA A 190 -65.32 -6.98 10.66
N ASP A 191 -64.95 -7.46 9.47
CA ASP A 191 -65.85 -8.31 8.69
C ASP A 191 -65.08 -9.29 7.82
N SER A 192 -65.64 -10.50 7.72
CA SER A 192 -65.05 -11.66 7.06
C SER A 192 -65.95 -12.16 5.96
N PHE A 193 -65.41 -12.66 4.83
CA PHE A 193 -66.06 -13.75 4.11
C PHE A 193 -65.03 -14.66 3.42
N ALA A 194 -65.14 -15.96 3.70
CA ALA A 194 -64.55 -17.04 2.91
C ALA A 194 -65.46 -17.31 1.68
N THR A 195 -65.21 -18.18 0.69
CA THR A 195 -64.58 -19.52 0.60
C THR A 195 -64.41 -19.84 -0.89
N GLY A 196 -63.56 -20.80 -1.28
CA GLY A 196 -63.72 -21.45 -2.60
C GLY A 196 -62.50 -22.25 -3.08
N ALA A 197 -62.56 -23.57 -2.99
CA ALA A 197 -61.47 -24.46 -3.37
C ALA A 197 -61.58 -24.97 -4.82
N GLY A 198 -60.43 -25.33 -5.40
CA GLY A 198 -60.31 -26.57 -6.15
C GLY A 198 -60.18 -26.47 -7.69
N PRO A 199 -59.65 -27.52 -8.34
CA PRO A 199 -58.72 -27.32 -9.46
C PRO A 199 -59.09 -28.06 -10.75
N SER A 200 -58.47 -27.68 -11.89
CA SER A 200 -58.03 -28.63 -12.95
C SER A 200 -57.31 -27.92 -14.11
N ASP A 201 -56.18 -28.52 -14.51
CA ASP A 201 -55.61 -28.52 -15.86
C ASP A 201 -56.15 -29.80 -16.56
N PRO A 202 -56.37 -29.93 -17.91
CA PRO A 202 -55.30 -29.77 -18.92
C PRO A 202 -55.74 -29.30 -20.33
N GLY A 203 -54.77 -29.10 -21.24
CA GLY A 203 -55.00 -29.43 -22.67
C GLY A 203 -54.33 -28.57 -23.75
N ALA A 204 -53.36 -29.17 -24.45
CA ALA A 204 -52.65 -28.65 -25.62
C ALA A 204 -53.49 -28.18 -26.81
N GLY A 205 -52.97 -27.21 -27.60
CA GLY A 205 -53.57 -26.72 -28.85
C GLY A 205 -52.58 -26.03 -29.81
N ARG A 206 -52.07 -26.78 -30.79
CA ARG A 206 -51.08 -26.46 -31.86
C ARG A 206 -51.29 -25.16 -32.69
N SER A 207 -50.25 -24.88 -33.51
CA SER A 207 -50.26 -24.34 -34.90
C SER A 207 -49.75 -22.89 -35.07
N THR A 208 -48.87 -22.49 -36.01
CA THR A 208 -48.05 -23.20 -37.03
C THR A 208 -47.03 -22.28 -37.73
N ALA A 209 -45.92 -22.86 -38.21
CA ALA A 209 -45.21 -22.61 -39.48
C ALA A 209 -44.38 -21.32 -39.74
N GLY A 210 -43.29 -21.50 -40.52
CA GLY A 210 -42.42 -20.44 -41.09
C GLY A 210 -40.99 -20.44 -40.53
N ALA A 211 -40.20 -21.52 -40.57
CA ALA A 211 -39.67 -22.27 -41.73
C ALA A 211 -38.40 -21.65 -42.35
N ASP A 212 -37.30 -22.43 -42.23
CA ASP A 212 -36.27 -22.69 -43.26
C ASP A 212 -35.24 -21.60 -43.66
N ALA A 213 -33.98 -21.92 -43.96
CA ALA A 213 -33.19 -23.14 -43.73
C ALA A 213 -31.68 -22.89 -44.03
N ASP A 214 -30.91 -23.99 -43.99
CA ASP A 214 -29.61 -24.25 -44.61
C ASP A 214 -28.35 -23.83 -43.82
N ALA A 215 -27.57 -24.76 -43.23
CA ALA A 215 -26.80 -25.88 -43.83
C ALA A 215 -25.41 -25.41 -44.32
N GLU A 216 -24.30 -26.14 -44.19
CA GLU A 216 -23.92 -27.52 -43.76
C GLU A 216 -22.39 -27.43 -43.45
N ASP A 217 -21.62 -28.39 -42.92
CA ASP A 217 -21.76 -29.57 -42.05
C ASP A 217 -20.35 -30.22 -41.94
N GLY A 218 -20.18 -31.30 -41.15
CA GLY A 218 -19.02 -32.20 -41.20
C GLY A 218 -18.02 -32.00 -40.05
N SER A 219 -18.16 -32.59 -38.86
CA SER A 219 -18.37 -34.02 -38.49
C SER A 219 -17.11 -34.90 -38.68
N GLY A 220 -16.82 -35.94 -37.90
CA GLY A 220 -17.51 -36.54 -36.73
C GLY A 220 -16.51 -36.85 -35.58
N ALA A 221 -16.93 -37.13 -34.34
CA ALA A 221 -17.68 -38.31 -33.86
C ALA A 221 -16.78 -39.59 -33.77
N ALA A 222 -16.91 -40.48 -32.78
CA ALA A 222 -18.06 -40.76 -31.91
C ALA A 222 -17.69 -41.45 -30.57
N THR A 223 -18.58 -41.31 -29.57
CA THR A 223 -19.05 -42.33 -28.54
C THR A 223 -18.04 -43.25 -27.83
N GLY A 224 -18.10 -43.54 -26.53
CA GLY A 224 -19.10 -43.45 -25.43
C GLY A 224 -18.53 -44.28 -24.25
N THR A 225 -19.15 -44.58 -23.10
CA THR A 225 -20.49 -44.38 -22.49
C THR A 225 -20.35 -44.55 -20.95
N ASP A 226 -21.33 -44.04 -20.19
CA ASP A 226 -21.74 -44.43 -18.81
C ASP A 226 -20.82 -44.24 -17.58
N GLY A 227 -21.42 -43.69 -16.51
CA GLY A 227 -20.95 -43.80 -15.10
C GLY A 227 -21.66 -44.96 -14.36
N PRO A 228 -21.87 -44.93 -13.01
CA PRO A 228 -21.70 -43.82 -12.07
C PRO A 228 -21.14 -44.19 -10.65
N THR A 229 -21.23 -43.23 -9.71
CA THR A 229 -21.36 -43.37 -8.22
C THR A 229 -20.24 -43.89 -7.30
N GLU A 230 -19.93 -43.04 -6.30
CA GLU A 230 -19.67 -43.28 -4.85
C GLU A 230 -18.48 -44.15 -4.31
N ALA A 231 -17.64 -43.47 -3.51
CA ALA A 231 -16.98 -43.76 -2.21
C ALA A 231 -16.92 -45.20 -1.60
N PRO A 232 -16.03 -45.51 -0.59
CA PRO A 232 -15.20 -44.59 0.22
C PRO A 232 -13.71 -44.99 0.42
N PHE A 233 -12.96 -44.13 1.10
CA PHE A 233 -11.66 -44.45 1.73
C PHE A 233 -11.84 -45.31 3.00
N VAL A 234 -10.87 -46.19 3.28
CA VAL A 234 -10.70 -46.86 4.57
C VAL A 234 -9.23 -46.77 5.01
N ASP A 235 -9.05 -46.64 6.33
CA ASP A 235 -7.80 -46.43 7.08
C ASP A 235 -6.79 -47.60 7.02
N GLY A 236 -5.52 -47.33 7.34
CA GLY A 236 -4.45 -48.33 7.41
C GLY A 236 -3.04 -47.73 7.40
N GLY A 237 -2.51 -47.37 8.56
CA GLY A 237 -1.13 -46.84 8.70
C GLY A 237 -0.02 -47.90 8.75
N GLY A 238 1.23 -47.46 8.97
CA GLY A 238 2.31 -48.32 9.45
C GLY A 238 3.35 -48.81 8.41
N VAL A 239 4.46 -48.08 8.35
CA VAL A 239 5.75 -48.37 7.68
C VAL A 239 6.22 -49.84 7.81
N PRO A 240 6.70 -50.50 6.74
CA PRO A 240 8.13 -50.88 6.71
C PRO A 240 8.84 -50.91 5.34
N GLY A 241 10.00 -50.23 5.26
CA GLY A 241 11.27 -50.74 4.71
C GLY A 241 11.43 -51.23 3.26
N GLY A 242 12.05 -50.39 2.40
CA GLY A 242 12.85 -50.81 1.22
C GLY A 242 12.06 -51.21 -0.05
N PRO A 243 12.73 -51.40 -1.22
CA PRO A 243 14.18 -51.56 -1.42
C PRO A 243 14.84 -50.57 -2.40
N VAL A 244 16.17 -50.65 -2.49
CA VAL A 244 17.01 -50.02 -3.52
C VAL A 244 16.62 -50.53 -4.93
N ARG A 245 16.54 -49.62 -5.91
CA ARG A 245 16.66 -49.95 -7.34
C ARG A 245 17.63 -48.98 -8.02
N ALA A 246 18.54 -49.54 -8.81
CA ALA A 246 19.47 -48.81 -9.65
C ALA A 246 18.92 -48.69 -11.09
N GLY A 247 19.45 -47.71 -11.84
CA GLY A 247 19.49 -47.76 -13.30
C GLY A 247 18.32 -47.13 -14.06
N ALA A 248 18.45 -45.84 -14.35
CA ALA A 248 17.96 -45.23 -15.59
C ALA A 248 18.92 -44.08 -15.93
N GLU A 249 19.72 -44.27 -16.98
CA GLU A 249 20.67 -43.26 -17.45
C GLU A 249 19.89 -42.15 -18.18
N ALA A 250 20.13 -40.89 -17.79
CA ALA A 250 19.69 -39.72 -18.54
C ALA A 250 20.90 -39.16 -19.31
N GLU A 251 20.76 -38.99 -20.63
CA GLU A 251 21.83 -38.48 -21.48
C GLU A 251 22.26 -37.07 -21.04
N ALA A 252 23.53 -36.92 -20.67
CA ALA A 252 24.13 -35.62 -20.43
C ALA A 252 24.31 -34.90 -21.77
N ALA A 253 23.49 -33.87 -22.03
CA ALA A 253 23.68 -32.99 -23.17
C ALA A 253 25.05 -32.31 -23.10
N SER A 254 25.89 -32.53 -24.12
CA SER A 254 27.26 -32.04 -24.13
C SER A 254 27.33 -30.52 -24.28
N LEU A 255 28.16 -29.89 -23.44
CA LEU A 255 28.49 -28.46 -23.54
C LEU A 255 29.20 -28.15 -24.88
N PRO A 256 29.02 -26.95 -25.47
CA PRO A 256 29.70 -26.57 -26.69
C PRO A 256 31.22 -26.53 -26.53
N THR A 257 31.94 -27.24 -27.40
CA THR A 257 33.41 -27.29 -27.39
C THR A 257 34.00 -26.03 -28.04
N GLY A 258 34.55 -25.13 -27.23
CA GLY A 258 35.04 -23.84 -27.74
C GLY A 258 36.00 -23.02 -26.87
N VAL A 259 36.47 -23.53 -25.72
CA VAL A 259 37.52 -22.87 -24.90
C VAL A 259 38.49 -23.93 -24.38
N GLY A 260 39.79 -23.61 -24.30
CA GLY A 260 40.82 -24.56 -23.90
C GLY A 260 40.69 -25.04 -22.46
N VAL A 261 40.20 -26.27 -22.27
CA VAL A 261 40.19 -26.96 -20.97
C VAL A 261 41.49 -27.75 -20.82
N ALA A 262 42.27 -27.45 -19.78
CA ALA A 262 43.32 -28.34 -19.30
C ALA A 262 42.73 -29.22 -18.19
N VAL A 263 42.81 -30.54 -18.36
CA VAL A 263 42.38 -31.51 -17.35
C VAL A 263 43.64 -32.04 -16.66
N ASP A 264 43.66 -32.03 -15.33
CA ASP A 264 44.76 -32.63 -14.59
C ASP A 264 44.68 -34.17 -14.60
N ALA A 265 45.74 -34.84 -14.11
CA ALA A 265 45.79 -36.30 -14.08
C ALA A 265 44.78 -36.96 -13.11
N ALA A 266 44.00 -36.16 -12.36
CA ALA A 266 42.93 -36.63 -11.47
C ALA A 266 41.51 -36.38 -12.04
N GLY A 267 41.39 -35.74 -13.20
CA GLY A 267 40.10 -35.47 -13.85
C GLY A 267 39.41 -34.19 -13.38
N SER A 268 40.10 -33.31 -12.66
CA SER A 268 39.55 -32.01 -12.28
C SER A 268 39.60 -31.03 -13.45
N ALA A 269 38.46 -30.40 -13.76
CA ALA A 269 38.35 -29.35 -14.76
C ALA A 269 38.27 -27.99 -14.08
N THR A 270 39.39 -27.24 -14.08
CA THR A 270 39.40 -25.83 -13.66
C THR A 270 39.27 -24.93 -14.88
N ALA A 271 38.20 -24.14 -14.93
CA ALA A 271 38.11 -23.03 -15.88
C ALA A 271 39.16 -21.98 -15.48
N GLY A 272 40.15 -21.74 -16.35
CA GLY A 272 41.19 -20.74 -16.12
C GLY A 272 40.63 -19.32 -16.21
N VAL A 273 40.05 -18.83 -15.11
CA VAL A 273 39.83 -17.40 -14.92
C VAL A 273 41.21 -16.74 -14.77
N PRO A 274 41.51 -15.62 -15.47
CA PRO A 274 42.68 -14.82 -15.14
C PRO A 274 42.62 -14.43 -13.66
N GLU A 275 43.73 -14.53 -12.92
CA GLU A 275 43.82 -14.03 -11.54
C GLU A 275 43.71 -12.49 -11.53
N LEU A 276 42.50 -11.99 -11.67
CA LEU A 276 42.15 -10.61 -11.39
C LEU A 276 42.28 -10.40 -9.87
N PRO A 277 42.80 -9.24 -9.43
CA PRO A 277 42.87 -8.93 -8.02
C PRO A 277 41.47 -9.02 -7.39
N PRO A 278 41.37 -9.31 -6.07
CA PRO A 278 40.09 -9.23 -5.38
C PRO A 278 39.47 -7.85 -5.64
N PRO A 279 38.14 -7.75 -5.85
CA PRO A 279 37.49 -6.45 -5.99
C PRO A 279 37.84 -5.60 -4.78
N ASP A 280 38.16 -4.34 -5.02
CA ASP A 280 38.49 -3.39 -3.96
C ASP A 280 37.32 -3.37 -2.95
N PRO A 281 37.54 -3.70 -1.66
CA PRO A 281 36.48 -3.71 -0.67
C PRO A 281 35.83 -2.32 -0.49
N ASP A 282 36.52 -1.25 -0.90
CA ASP A 282 36.02 0.13 -0.86
C ASP A 282 35.32 0.56 -2.17
N ASP A 283 35.19 -0.33 -3.18
CA ASP A 283 34.44 -0.03 -4.42
C ASP A 283 32.91 -0.04 -4.17
N ALA A 284 32.36 1.16 -4.03
CA ALA A 284 30.95 1.39 -3.80
C ALA A 284 30.01 0.86 -4.89
N TYR A 285 30.47 0.76 -6.15
CA TYR A 285 29.67 0.19 -7.24
C TYR A 285 29.67 -1.34 -7.17
N ALA A 286 30.78 -1.96 -6.77
CA ALA A 286 30.83 -3.40 -6.51
C ALA A 286 29.94 -3.79 -5.32
N ALA A 287 29.94 -2.98 -4.25
CA ALA A 287 29.02 -3.14 -3.13
C ALA A 287 27.55 -3.04 -3.56
N ALA A 288 27.19 -2.00 -4.32
CA ALA A 288 25.83 -1.83 -4.86
C ALA A 288 25.42 -2.97 -5.80
N ALA A 289 26.35 -3.48 -6.61
CA ALA A 289 26.12 -4.64 -7.46
C ALA A 289 25.85 -5.91 -6.64
N ARG A 290 26.62 -6.14 -5.56
CA ARG A 290 26.37 -7.26 -4.63
C ARG A 290 24.97 -7.17 -4.02
N ASP A 291 24.55 -6.00 -3.54
CA ASP A 291 23.20 -5.79 -2.99
C ASP A 291 22.10 -6.18 -3.99
N VAL A 292 22.23 -5.78 -5.26
CA VAL A 292 21.26 -6.13 -6.32
C VAL A 292 21.30 -7.62 -6.69
N LEU A 293 22.49 -8.22 -6.80
CA LEU A 293 22.67 -9.64 -7.12
C LEU A 293 22.09 -10.54 -6.02
N ARG A 294 22.28 -10.18 -4.75
CA ARG A 294 21.66 -10.85 -3.60
C ARG A 294 20.14 -10.93 -3.73
N GLY A 295 19.50 -9.85 -4.18
CA GLY A 295 18.07 -9.83 -4.49
C GLY A 295 17.66 -10.68 -5.69
N MET A 296 18.55 -10.88 -6.68
CA MET A 296 18.28 -11.76 -7.83
C MET A 296 18.35 -13.25 -7.48
N VAL A 297 19.21 -13.64 -6.53
CA VAL A 297 19.38 -15.03 -6.06
C VAL A 297 18.64 -15.35 -4.75
N ALA A 298 17.79 -14.45 -4.27
CA ALA A 298 17.05 -14.57 -3.00
C ALA A 298 17.92 -14.84 -1.75
N SER A 299 19.12 -14.25 -1.69
CA SER A 299 20.02 -14.34 -0.53
C SER A 299 19.38 -13.74 0.73
N ALA A 300 19.48 -14.42 1.86
CA ALA A 300 19.07 -13.92 3.17
C ALA A 300 19.98 -12.77 3.67
N GLU A 301 21.17 -12.60 3.08
CA GLU A 301 22.08 -11.47 3.31
C GLU A 301 21.73 -10.23 2.46
N GLU A 302 20.67 -10.30 1.65
CA GLU A 302 20.14 -9.12 0.94
C GLU A 302 19.71 -8.04 1.97
N PRO A 303 20.19 -6.79 1.82
CA PRO A 303 20.14 -5.79 2.89
C PRO A 303 18.75 -5.25 3.24
N ILE A 304 17.73 -5.37 2.38
CA ILE A 304 16.38 -4.83 2.66
C ILE A 304 15.33 -5.91 2.96
N ALA A 305 15.00 -6.80 2.01
CA ALA A 305 13.99 -7.84 2.17
C ALA A 305 14.58 -9.16 2.72
N GLY A 306 15.89 -9.39 2.57
CA GLY A 306 16.58 -10.60 3.04
C GLY A 306 16.02 -11.86 2.40
N GLY A 307 16.03 -11.90 1.07
CA GLY A 307 15.57 -13.04 0.26
C GLY A 307 14.06 -13.14 0.07
N ARG A 308 13.27 -12.27 0.70
CA ARG A 308 11.78 -12.30 0.62
C ARG A 308 11.22 -11.72 -0.68
N HIS A 309 11.93 -10.78 -1.31
CA HIS A 309 11.51 -10.14 -2.56
C HIS A 309 12.69 -9.43 -3.21
N LYS A 310 12.74 -9.34 -4.55
CA LYS A 310 13.62 -8.41 -5.25
C LYS A 310 12.97 -7.03 -5.27
N VAL A 311 13.53 -6.08 -4.53
CA VAL A 311 13.18 -4.65 -4.56
C VAL A 311 14.46 -3.83 -4.55
N PHE A 312 14.42 -2.54 -4.92
CA PHE A 312 15.52 -1.63 -4.59
C PHE A 312 15.27 -1.04 -3.20
N GLY A 313 16.23 -1.18 -2.30
CA GLY A 313 16.11 -0.64 -0.95
C GLY A 313 17.42 -0.70 -0.17
N ARG A 314 17.59 0.26 0.73
CA ARG A 314 18.63 0.30 1.78
C ARG A 314 18.32 1.48 2.69
N ALA A 315 18.23 1.24 4.00
CA ALA A 315 17.78 2.25 4.96
C ALA A 315 18.78 3.41 5.10
N ASP A 316 20.08 3.10 5.06
CA ASP A 316 21.19 4.06 5.08
C ASP A 316 21.26 4.94 3.81
N LEU A 317 20.82 4.41 2.67
CA LEU A 317 20.74 5.13 1.39
C LEU A 317 19.44 5.93 1.19
N ALA A 318 18.57 5.99 2.22
CA ALA A 318 17.23 6.56 2.13
C ALA A 318 16.35 5.93 1.03
N VAL A 319 16.67 4.72 0.55
CA VAL A 319 15.89 4.02 -0.49
C VAL A 319 14.85 3.15 0.19
N ILE A 320 13.60 3.60 0.14
CA ILE A 320 12.43 2.91 0.67
C ILE A 320 11.97 1.90 -0.39
N PRO A 321 11.79 0.61 -0.05
CA PRO A 321 11.36 -0.40 -1.00
C PRO A 321 9.93 -0.13 -1.48
N THR A 322 9.71 -0.34 -2.78
CA THR A 322 8.40 -0.28 -3.42
C THR A 322 7.96 -1.69 -3.81
N THR A 323 6.65 -1.88 -3.97
CA THR A 323 6.13 -3.16 -4.49
C THR A 323 6.12 -3.18 -6.01
N SER A 324 5.69 -4.30 -6.59
CA SER A 324 5.41 -4.44 -8.03
C SER A 324 4.03 -3.89 -8.43
N THR A 325 3.16 -3.51 -7.48
CA THR A 325 1.85 -2.95 -7.79
C THR A 325 2.02 -1.59 -8.48
N ILE A 326 1.20 -1.35 -9.51
CA ILE A 326 1.43 -0.24 -10.44
C ILE A 326 1.17 1.09 -9.72
N ALA A 327 2.24 1.87 -9.53
CA ALA A 327 2.23 3.21 -8.93
C ALA A 327 1.57 3.33 -7.54
N SER A 328 1.37 2.21 -6.82
CA SER A 328 0.82 2.16 -5.46
C SER A 328 1.65 2.93 -4.44
N HIS A 329 2.95 3.17 -4.72
CA HIS A 329 3.85 3.96 -3.88
C HIS A 329 3.72 5.48 -4.06
N LEU A 330 3.06 5.98 -5.12
CA LEU A 330 2.93 7.42 -5.35
C LEU A 330 2.10 8.13 -4.26
N PRO A 331 0.95 7.61 -3.80
CA PRO A 331 0.23 8.17 -2.66
C PRO A 331 1.09 8.22 -1.37
N ARG A 332 1.89 7.18 -1.08
CA ARG A 332 2.86 7.19 0.04
C ARG A 332 3.86 8.35 -0.10
N ALA A 333 4.40 8.59 -1.29
CA ALA A 333 5.37 9.66 -1.52
C ALA A 333 4.77 11.05 -1.24
N VAL A 334 3.51 11.28 -1.62
CA VAL A 334 2.75 12.50 -1.34
C VAL A 334 2.52 12.67 0.16
N GLY A 335 2.09 11.60 0.85
CA GLY A 335 1.93 11.57 2.30
C GLY A 335 3.22 11.90 3.05
N MET A 336 4.34 11.36 2.57
CA MET A 336 5.65 11.58 3.18
C MET A 336 6.08 13.04 3.01
N GLY A 337 5.84 13.64 1.83
CA GLY A 337 6.08 15.06 1.62
C GLY A 337 5.30 15.94 2.60
N LEU A 338 3.99 15.70 2.74
CA LEU A 338 3.15 16.43 3.70
C LEU A 338 3.63 16.26 5.14
N ALA A 339 4.02 15.04 5.53
CA ALA A 339 4.53 14.73 6.86
C ALA A 339 5.87 15.44 7.15
N LEU A 340 6.83 15.42 6.22
CA LEU A 340 8.10 16.14 6.35
C LEU A 340 7.89 17.64 6.55
N GLU A 341 6.96 18.26 5.81
CA GLU A 341 6.66 19.68 5.98
C GLU A 341 5.97 19.99 7.32
N ARG A 342 5.11 19.11 7.81
CA ARG A 342 4.50 19.26 9.14
C ARG A 342 5.51 19.10 10.27
N LEU A 343 6.38 18.08 10.21
CA LEU A 343 7.47 17.87 11.17
C LEU A 343 8.45 19.06 11.16
N ARG A 344 8.73 19.64 9.99
CA ARG A 344 9.55 20.85 9.84
C ARG A 344 8.92 22.07 10.53
N ARG A 345 7.60 22.25 10.43
CA ARG A 345 6.87 23.40 11.03
C ARG A 345 6.58 23.22 12.52
N GLY A 346 6.39 21.99 12.98
CA GLY A 346 6.09 21.68 14.39
C GLY A 346 7.26 21.83 15.35
N GLY A 347 8.47 22.08 14.83
CA GLY A 347 9.72 22.11 15.61
C GLY A 347 10.28 20.71 15.86
N ARG A 348 11.61 20.60 15.97
CA ARG A 348 12.25 19.36 16.44
C ARG A 348 11.88 19.14 17.89
N ARG A 349 11.21 18.02 18.19
CA ARG A 349 10.95 17.59 19.57
C ARG A 349 12.26 17.17 20.23
N THR A 350 12.39 17.46 21.52
CA THR A 350 13.59 17.23 22.34
C THR A 350 13.75 15.78 22.81
N ASP A 351 12.76 14.92 22.58
CA ASP A 351 12.62 13.66 23.29
C ASP A 351 12.76 12.46 22.35
N GLY A 352 13.91 11.80 22.40
CA GLY A 352 14.07 10.37 22.11
C GLY A 352 14.15 9.93 20.64
N ASP A 353 13.28 10.41 19.76
CA ASP A 353 13.24 10.03 18.34
C ASP A 353 13.40 11.25 17.44
N THR A 354 14.63 11.46 16.95
CA THR A 354 14.87 12.39 15.86
C THR A 354 14.28 11.82 14.57
N ALA A 355 13.36 12.54 13.93
CA ALA A 355 12.89 12.18 12.59
C ALA A 355 14.11 11.90 11.69
N PRO A 356 14.21 10.73 11.04
CA PRO A 356 15.45 10.28 10.37
C PRO A 356 15.79 11.10 9.11
N TRP A 357 14.87 11.98 8.71
CA TRP A 357 14.93 12.79 7.50
C TRP A 357 15.41 14.22 7.82
N PRO A 358 16.34 14.80 7.03
CA PRO A 358 16.69 16.21 7.14
C PRO A 358 15.47 17.12 7.05
N SER A 359 15.48 18.23 7.79
CA SER A 359 14.33 19.16 7.85
C SER A 359 13.99 19.82 6.51
N ASP A 360 14.96 19.90 5.59
CA ASP A 360 14.78 20.40 4.23
C ASP A 360 14.61 19.30 3.18
N ALA A 361 14.57 18.01 3.58
CA ALA A 361 14.50 16.88 2.67
C ALA A 361 13.29 16.97 1.73
N ILE A 362 13.49 16.44 0.52
CA ILE A 362 12.44 16.25 -0.49
C ILE A 362 12.23 14.75 -0.69
N VAL A 363 11.01 14.36 -1.01
CA VAL A 363 10.68 12.98 -1.38
C VAL A 363 10.83 12.84 -2.89
N VAL A 364 11.44 11.76 -3.36
CA VAL A 364 11.57 11.45 -4.79
C VAL A 364 10.92 10.11 -5.05
N CYS A 365 10.05 10.03 -6.06
CA CYS A 365 9.43 8.78 -6.47
C CYS A 365 9.47 8.60 -7.98
N SER A 366 10.12 7.54 -8.46
CA SER A 366 10.16 7.20 -9.88
C SER A 366 9.09 6.17 -10.26
N PHE A 367 8.61 6.24 -11.50
CA PHE A 367 7.58 5.35 -12.06
C PHE A 367 7.67 5.34 -13.60
N GLY A 368 7.17 4.29 -14.25
CA GLY A 368 7.12 4.21 -15.72
C GLY A 368 5.93 4.95 -16.34
N ASP A 369 6.08 5.41 -17.58
CA ASP A 369 5.11 6.23 -18.33
C ASP A 369 3.67 5.72 -18.32
N ALA A 370 3.44 4.45 -18.64
CA ALA A 370 2.08 3.90 -18.69
C ALA A 370 1.32 4.04 -17.36
N SER A 371 2.02 4.18 -16.24
CA SER A 371 1.42 4.38 -14.91
C SER A 371 0.76 5.74 -14.73
N VAL A 372 0.97 6.75 -15.61
CA VAL A 372 0.23 8.03 -15.55
C VAL A 372 -1.29 7.86 -15.65
N ASN A 373 -1.73 6.73 -16.19
CA ASN A 373 -3.13 6.36 -16.37
C ASN A 373 -3.71 5.59 -15.16
N HIS A 374 -2.87 5.13 -14.23
CA HIS A 374 -3.30 4.30 -13.12
C HIS A 374 -4.07 5.12 -12.08
N ALA A 375 -5.06 4.51 -11.42
CA ALA A 375 -5.91 5.18 -10.45
C ALA A 375 -5.10 5.76 -9.28
N THR A 376 -4.19 4.98 -8.69
CA THR A 376 -3.31 5.40 -7.59
C THR A 376 -2.37 6.55 -7.98
N ALA A 377 -1.87 6.58 -9.22
CA ALA A 377 -1.06 7.68 -9.73
C ALA A 377 -1.91 8.96 -9.91
N THR A 378 -3.13 8.81 -10.45
CA THR A 378 -4.06 9.93 -10.62
C THR A 378 -4.49 10.53 -9.29
N ALA A 379 -4.79 9.68 -8.29
CA ALA A 379 -5.03 10.07 -6.90
C ALA A 379 -3.85 10.88 -6.34
N ALA A 380 -2.62 10.36 -6.44
CA ALA A 380 -1.42 11.05 -5.96
C ALA A 380 -1.19 12.41 -6.63
N PHE A 381 -1.32 12.51 -7.96
CA PHE A 381 -1.17 13.78 -8.67
C PHE A 381 -2.28 14.78 -8.30
N ASN A 382 -3.52 14.31 -8.19
CA ASN A 382 -4.64 15.15 -7.77
C ASN A 382 -4.43 15.70 -6.36
N THR A 383 -4.07 14.85 -5.41
CA THR A 383 -3.82 15.22 -4.01
C THR A 383 -2.64 16.17 -3.86
N ALA A 384 -1.54 15.91 -4.58
CA ALA A 384 -0.39 16.82 -4.59
C ALA A 384 -0.76 18.22 -5.13
N GLY A 385 -1.51 18.27 -6.24
CA GLY A 385 -1.97 19.51 -6.86
C GLY A 385 -2.99 20.27 -6.02
N TRP A 386 -3.98 19.57 -5.46
CA TRP A 386 -5.05 20.12 -4.62
C TRP A 386 -4.51 20.72 -3.32
N TYR A 387 -3.57 20.03 -2.65
CA TYR A 387 -2.93 20.57 -1.45
C TYR A 387 -2.00 21.76 -1.75
N ASP A 388 -1.28 21.79 -2.88
CA ASP A 388 -0.54 22.99 -3.27
C ASP A 388 -1.47 24.18 -3.60
N HIS A 389 -2.59 23.92 -4.28
CA HIS A 389 -3.61 24.91 -4.62
C HIS A 389 -4.26 25.53 -3.37
N THR A 390 -4.54 24.70 -2.36
CA THR A 390 -5.09 25.14 -1.05
C THR A 390 -4.02 25.71 -0.09
N GLY A 391 -2.77 25.88 -0.55
CA GLY A 391 -1.71 26.56 0.20
C GLY A 391 -0.90 25.67 1.16
N LEU A 392 -1.19 24.37 1.22
CA LEU A 392 -0.31 23.38 1.83
C LEU A 392 0.94 23.18 0.95
N ARG A 393 1.97 22.57 1.54
CA ARG A 393 3.28 22.41 0.88
C ARG A 393 3.71 20.94 0.95
N ILE A 394 4.06 20.40 -0.21
CA ILE A 394 4.42 18.99 -0.41
C ILE A 394 5.71 18.97 -1.24
N PRO A 395 6.87 18.77 -0.59
CA PRO A 395 8.18 18.68 -1.24
C PRO A 395 8.37 17.30 -1.91
N VAL A 396 7.60 17.00 -2.96
CA VAL A 396 7.71 15.75 -3.73
C VAL A 396 8.16 16.01 -5.16
N LEU A 397 9.14 15.23 -5.63
CA LEU A 397 9.59 15.14 -7.01
C LEU A 397 9.17 13.79 -7.61
N PHE A 398 8.16 13.83 -8.47
CA PHE A 398 7.76 12.71 -9.30
C PHE A 398 8.76 12.56 -10.46
N VAL A 399 9.21 11.35 -10.78
CA VAL A 399 10.13 11.08 -11.90
C VAL A 399 9.51 10.05 -12.83
N CYS A 400 8.94 10.51 -13.94
CA CYS A 400 8.34 9.66 -14.96
C CYS A 400 9.45 9.19 -15.91
N GLU A 401 9.83 7.91 -15.83
CA GLU A 401 10.75 7.25 -16.78
C GLU A 401 9.94 6.78 -18.00
N ASP A 402 9.97 7.55 -19.09
CA ASP A 402 9.14 7.33 -20.29
C ASP A 402 9.91 6.65 -21.42
N ASN A 403 9.72 5.34 -21.55
CA ASN A 403 10.20 4.54 -22.68
C ASN A 403 9.11 4.32 -23.75
N GLY A 404 7.94 4.93 -23.60
CA GLY A 404 6.79 4.79 -24.49
C GLY A 404 6.05 3.44 -24.43
N LEU A 405 6.35 2.54 -23.47
CA LEU A 405 5.82 1.17 -23.44
C LEU A 405 5.44 0.66 -22.04
N GLY A 406 4.12 0.59 -21.78
CA GLY A 406 3.53 -0.18 -20.70
C GLY A 406 3.49 -1.68 -21.01
N ILE A 407 4.52 -2.43 -20.60
CA ILE A 407 4.72 -3.84 -20.98
C ILE A 407 4.83 -3.95 -22.51
N SER A 408 3.76 -4.34 -23.21
CA SER A 408 3.65 -4.41 -24.68
C SER A 408 2.78 -3.29 -25.29
N VAL A 409 2.07 -2.53 -24.47
CA VAL A 409 1.15 -1.47 -24.90
C VAL A 409 1.92 -0.16 -25.08
N ARG A 410 1.79 0.48 -26.24
CA ARG A 410 2.41 1.78 -26.52
C ARG A 410 1.67 2.90 -25.78
N SER A 411 2.41 3.73 -25.04
CA SER A 411 1.95 5.04 -24.61
C SER A 411 1.83 5.94 -25.86
N PRO A 412 0.65 6.54 -26.16
CA PRO A 412 0.50 7.34 -27.37
C PRO A 412 1.45 8.54 -27.39
N ARG A 413 2.04 8.84 -28.55
CA ARG A 413 3.06 9.89 -28.66
C ARG A 413 2.53 11.24 -28.15
N GLY A 414 3.21 11.80 -27.15
CA GLY A 414 2.85 13.07 -26.52
C GLY A 414 1.79 12.99 -25.41
N TRP A 415 1.12 11.84 -25.22
CA TRP A 415 0.12 11.64 -24.17
C TRP A 415 0.70 11.91 -22.78
N VAL A 416 1.80 11.24 -22.43
CA VAL A 416 2.49 11.35 -21.13
C VAL A 416 2.85 12.82 -20.83
N ALA A 417 3.47 13.50 -21.80
CA ALA A 417 3.87 14.90 -21.68
C ALA A 417 2.66 15.83 -21.50
N ALA A 418 1.58 15.64 -22.25
CA ALA A 418 0.35 16.42 -22.11
C ALA A 418 -0.32 16.19 -20.75
N THR A 419 -0.50 14.92 -20.37
CA THR A 419 -1.12 14.49 -19.11
C THR A 419 -0.39 15.01 -17.88
N LEU A 420 0.95 15.03 -17.91
CA LEU A 420 1.77 15.53 -16.79
C LEU A 420 1.85 17.06 -16.78
N ARG A 421 1.98 17.71 -17.94
CA ARG A 421 2.02 19.18 -18.05
C ARG A 421 0.70 19.85 -17.64
N ALA A 422 -0.43 19.16 -17.86
CA ALA A 422 -1.76 19.66 -17.52
C ALA A 422 -2.12 19.55 -16.02
N ARG A 423 -1.28 18.95 -15.15
CA ARG A 423 -1.63 18.75 -13.73
C ARG A 423 -1.57 20.06 -12.94
N PRO A 424 -2.68 20.55 -12.37
CA PRO A 424 -2.67 21.76 -11.53
C PRO A 424 -1.75 21.59 -10.32
N GLY A 425 -1.09 22.68 -9.91
CA GLY A 425 -0.20 22.71 -8.73
C GLY A 425 1.15 21.99 -8.88
N ILE A 426 1.32 21.09 -9.87
CA ILE A 426 2.57 20.35 -10.09
C ILE A 426 3.41 21.04 -11.17
N ARG A 427 4.67 21.40 -10.84
CA ARG A 427 5.61 21.98 -11.81
C ARG A 427 6.16 20.91 -12.76
N TYR A 428 5.92 21.05 -14.06
CA TYR A 428 6.46 20.16 -15.10
C TYR A 428 7.88 20.55 -15.54
N PHE A 429 8.76 19.56 -15.61
CA PHE A 429 10.11 19.58 -16.21
C PHE A 429 10.23 18.41 -17.19
N ALA A 430 11.11 18.51 -18.19
CA ALA A 430 11.40 17.42 -19.12
C ALA A 430 12.87 17.41 -19.53
N ALA A 431 13.42 16.22 -19.76
CA ALA A 431 14.79 16.01 -20.24
C ALA A 431 14.91 14.71 -21.04
N ASP A 432 15.85 14.64 -21.98
CA ASP A 432 16.24 13.39 -22.62
C ASP A 432 17.24 12.64 -21.71
N GLY A 433 16.85 11.47 -21.21
CA GLY A 433 17.71 10.60 -20.40
C GLY A 433 18.91 10.00 -21.16
N THR A 434 18.97 10.19 -22.48
CA THR A 434 20.11 9.82 -23.32
C THR A 434 21.16 10.94 -23.41
N ASP A 435 20.82 12.18 -23.05
CA ASP A 435 21.80 13.25 -22.74
C ASP A 435 21.97 13.37 -21.23
N VAL A 436 23.00 12.71 -20.69
CA VAL A 436 23.30 12.70 -19.25
C VAL A 436 23.57 14.11 -18.67
N ALA A 437 24.05 15.06 -19.49
CA ALA A 437 24.34 16.42 -19.06
C ALA A 437 23.07 17.28 -19.00
N GLU A 438 22.16 17.13 -19.97
CA GLU A 438 20.82 17.72 -19.88
C GLU A 438 20.05 17.12 -18.69
N ALA A 439 19.99 15.79 -18.60
CA ALA A 439 19.27 15.09 -17.55
C ALA A 439 19.70 15.53 -16.14
N TYR A 440 21.01 15.67 -15.90
CA TYR A 440 21.53 16.15 -14.62
C TYR A 440 21.16 17.61 -14.35
N ARG A 441 21.31 18.51 -15.35
CA ARG A 441 20.94 19.92 -15.23
C ARG A 441 19.46 20.08 -14.87
N VAL A 442 18.57 19.44 -15.62
CA VAL A 442 17.11 19.57 -15.41
C VAL A 442 16.67 18.87 -14.13
N ALA A 443 17.26 17.73 -13.76
CA ALA A 443 17.00 17.10 -12.47
C ALA A 443 17.44 17.99 -11.30
N GLY A 444 18.58 18.70 -11.43
CA GLY A 444 19.04 19.70 -10.48
C GLY A 444 18.07 20.87 -10.34
N GLU A 445 17.58 21.42 -11.46
CA GLU A 445 16.56 22.47 -11.48
C GLU A 445 15.25 22.02 -10.81
N ALA A 446 14.80 20.80 -11.09
CA ALA A 446 13.59 20.22 -10.51
C ALA A 446 13.74 19.96 -9.00
N ALA A 447 14.85 19.37 -8.56
CA ALA A 447 15.16 19.13 -7.15
C ALA A 447 15.30 20.45 -6.38
N ALA A 448 15.98 21.45 -6.95
CA ALA A 448 16.11 22.78 -6.37
C ALA A 448 14.76 23.50 -6.26
N TRP A 449 13.88 23.37 -7.28
CA TRP A 449 12.51 23.89 -7.22
C TRP A 449 11.72 23.30 -6.06
N VAL A 450 11.68 21.97 -5.94
CA VAL A 450 10.95 21.26 -4.88
C VAL A 450 11.51 21.60 -3.50
N ARG A 451 12.84 21.65 -3.36
CA ARG A 451 13.53 22.00 -2.11
C ARG A 451 13.24 23.43 -1.66
N ARG A 452 13.42 24.41 -2.55
CA ARG A 452 13.27 25.84 -2.27
C ARG A 452 11.82 26.23 -1.97
N HIS A 453 10.89 25.77 -2.81
CA HIS A 453 9.49 26.21 -2.71
C HIS A 453 8.63 25.30 -1.82
N ARG A 454 9.10 24.07 -1.53
CA ARG A 454 8.33 23.01 -0.85
C ARG A 454 7.04 22.64 -1.62
N ARG A 455 7.08 22.73 -2.95
CA ARG A 455 5.95 22.49 -3.87
C ARG A 455 6.22 21.28 -4.75
N PRO A 456 5.19 20.54 -5.20
CA PRO A 456 5.38 19.35 -6.01
C PRO A 456 5.91 19.68 -7.41
N ALA A 457 6.71 18.79 -7.96
CA ALA A 457 7.15 18.82 -9.35
C ALA A 457 7.15 17.42 -9.97
N VAL A 458 7.12 17.37 -11.30
CA VAL A 458 7.34 16.17 -12.09
C VAL A 458 8.46 16.39 -13.10
N LEU A 459 9.44 15.50 -13.09
CA LEU A 459 10.43 15.35 -14.15
C LEU A 459 9.96 14.26 -15.11
N HIS A 460 9.66 14.63 -16.34
CA HIS A 460 9.40 13.72 -17.44
C HIS A 460 10.73 13.39 -18.14
N LEU A 461 11.30 12.24 -17.78
CA LEU A 461 12.59 11.76 -18.28
C LEU A 461 12.34 10.77 -19.42
N SER A 462 12.58 11.17 -20.66
CA SER A 462 12.49 10.23 -21.78
C SER A 462 13.64 9.22 -21.72
N THR A 463 13.32 7.94 -21.78
CA THR A 463 14.27 6.82 -21.80
C THR A 463 14.07 5.99 -23.07
N VAL A 464 14.77 4.86 -23.18
CA VAL A 464 14.55 3.82 -24.21
C VAL A 464 14.41 2.47 -23.54
N ARG A 465 14.03 1.42 -24.28
CA ARG A 465 13.96 0.06 -23.74
C ARG A 465 14.77 -0.91 -24.62
N LEU A 466 15.95 -1.25 -24.14
CA LEU A 466 16.95 -2.03 -24.90
C LEU A 466 16.81 -3.55 -24.73
N MET A 467 15.86 -3.97 -23.90
CA MET A 467 15.51 -5.36 -23.65
C MET A 467 13.99 -5.50 -23.50
N GLY A 468 13.47 -6.72 -23.71
CA GLY A 468 12.08 -7.05 -23.39
C GLY A 468 11.71 -6.72 -21.93
N HIS A 469 10.42 -6.58 -21.64
CA HIS A 469 9.90 -6.16 -20.34
C HIS A 469 10.47 -7.00 -19.19
N ALA A 470 10.54 -8.32 -19.37
CA ALA A 470 11.18 -9.29 -18.49
C ALA A 470 11.98 -10.31 -19.31
N GLY A 471 12.79 -11.17 -18.67
CA GLY A 471 13.69 -12.11 -19.37
C GLY A 471 13.02 -13.12 -20.33
N ALA A 472 11.71 -13.35 -20.22
CA ALA A 472 10.93 -14.24 -21.11
C ALA A 472 10.02 -13.48 -22.11
N ASP A 473 10.12 -12.15 -22.17
CA ASP A 473 9.27 -11.33 -23.03
C ASP A 473 9.74 -11.33 -24.49
N ALA A 474 8.86 -11.75 -25.39
CA ALA A 474 9.10 -11.82 -26.83
C ALA A 474 8.74 -10.49 -27.50
N GLU A 475 9.60 -9.48 -27.35
CA GLU A 475 9.28 -8.11 -27.79
C GLU A 475 9.01 -7.97 -29.30
N THR A 476 9.53 -8.89 -30.13
CA THR A 476 9.27 -8.98 -31.57
C THR A 476 7.79 -9.25 -31.92
N ALA A 477 6.99 -9.73 -30.95
CA ALA A 477 5.54 -9.91 -31.13
C ALA A 477 4.76 -8.58 -31.17
N TYR A 478 5.34 -7.48 -30.67
CA TYR A 478 4.67 -6.17 -30.62
C TYR A 478 5.54 -4.97 -31.01
N ARG A 479 6.87 -5.14 -31.17
CA ARG A 479 7.81 -4.14 -31.72
C ARG A 479 8.37 -4.60 -33.06
N SER A 480 8.47 -3.68 -34.00
CA SER A 480 9.19 -3.90 -35.25
C SER A 480 10.71 -3.87 -35.05
N PRO A 481 11.50 -4.54 -35.92
CA PRO A 481 12.96 -4.44 -35.89
C PRO A 481 13.48 -2.99 -36.02
N ALA A 482 12.74 -2.13 -36.72
CA ALA A 482 13.06 -0.71 -36.87
C ALA A 482 12.90 0.07 -35.55
N GLU A 483 11.85 -0.19 -34.77
CA GLU A 483 11.67 0.42 -33.44
C GLU A 483 12.75 -0.05 -32.46
N ILE A 484 13.14 -1.33 -32.50
CA ILE A 484 14.22 -1.87 -31.66
C ILE A 484 15.56 -1.22 -32.05
N ALA A 485 15.85 -1.11 -33.35
CA ALA A 485 17.07 -0.46 -33.83
C ALA A 485 17.13 1.04 -33.49
N ALA A 486 16.00 1.74 -33.49
CA ALA A 486 15.91 3.15 -33.11
C ALA A 486 16.23 3.38 -31.62
N ASP A 487 15.76 2.49 -30.74
CA ASP A 487 16.12 2.51 -29.31
C ASP A 487 17.61 2.22 -29.10
N VAL A 488 18.16 1.21 -29.79
CA VAL A 488 19.60 0.86 -29.71
C VAL A 488 20.48 2.02 -30.20
N ALA A 489 20.08 2.77 -31.22
CA ALA A 489 20.79 3.97 -31.66
C ALA A 489 20.81 5.09 -30.59
N ARG A 490 19.89 5.05 -29.62
CA ARG A 490 19.72 5.98 -28.50
C ARG A 490 20.21 5.39 -27.15
N ASP A 491 21.07 4.37 -27.15
CA ASP A 491 21.58 3.79 -25.90
C ASP A 491 22.26 4.86 -25.01
N PRO A 492 21.72 5.15 -23.80
CA PRO A 492 22.20 6.23 -22.94
C PRO A 492 23.62 5.97 -22.40
N LEU A 493 24.02 4.70 -22.27
CA LEU A 493 25.36 4.32 -21.85
C LEU A 493 26.38 4.64 -22.95
N LEU A 494 26.05 4.34 -24.21
CA LEU A 494 26.89 4.68 -25.36
C LEU A 494 26.92 6.18 -25.63
N ALA A 495 25.80 6.90 -25.42
CA ALA A 495 25.76 8.35 -25.51
C ALA A 495 26.72 9.00 -24.49
N THR A 496 26.72 8.52 -23.24
CA THR A 496 27.64 8.97 -22.19
C THR A 496 29.09 8.65 -22.52
N ALA A 497 29.39 7.44 -23.01
CA ALA A 497 30.72 7.06 -23.48
C ALA A 497 31.22 7.97 -24.61
N ARG A 498 30.38 8.21 -25.62
CA ARG A 498 30.68 9.12 -26.74
C ARG A 498 30.98 10.53 -26.23
N ARG A 499 30.18 11.05 -25.31
CA ARG A 499 30.37 12.37 -24.67
C ARG A 499 31.71 12.47 -23.96
N LEU A 500 32.13 11.42 -23.22
CA LEU A 500 33.42 11.36 -22.53
C LEU A 500 34.61 11.36 -23.51
N VAL A 501 34.50 10.64 -24.64
CA VAL A 501 35.55 10.59 -25.67
C VAL A 501 35.60 11.90 -26.46
N GLU A 502 34.48 12.38 -26.99
CA GLU A 502 34.43 13.65 -27.74
C GLU A 502 34.91 14.85 -26.92
N ALA A 503 34.64 14.85 -25.60
CA ALA A 503 35.11 15.89 -24.70
C ALA A 503 36.59 15.76 -24.29
N GLY A 504 37.28 14.66 -24.62
CA GLY A 504 38.70 14.48 -24.32
C GLY A 504 39.03 13.86 -22.95
N TYR A 505 38.03 13.35 -22.22
CA TYR A 505 38.20 12.77 -20.88
C TYR A 505 38.58 11.29 -20.90
N ALA A 506 38.18 10.56 -21.94
CA ALA A 506 38.50 9.14 -22.10
C ALA A 506 38.82 8.78 -23.56
N THR A 507 39.33 7.57 -23.77
CA THR A 507 39.39 6.88 -25.07
C THR A 507 38.34 5.76 -25.10
N GLY A 508 37.94 5.33 -26.30
CA GLY A 508 37.10 4.13 -26.45
C GLY A 508 37.71 2.88 -25.82
N GLY A 509 39.05 2.74 -25.89
CA GLY A 509 39.80 1.65 -25.27
C GLY A 509 39.78 1.66 -23.73
N GLU A 510 39.92 2.82 -23.10
CA GLU A 510 39.81 2.94 -21.63
C GLU A 510 38.40 2.64 -21.12
N LEU A 511 37.37 3.10 -21.84
CA LEU A 511 35.97 2.81 -21.48
C LEU A 511 35.62 1.34 -21.69
N LEU A 512 36.19 0.70 -22.72
CA LEU A 512 36.05 -0.75 -22.93
C LEU A 512 36.76 -1.55 -21.83
N ALA A 513 37.97 -1.17 -21.46
CA ALA A 513 38.71 -1.81 -20.36
C ALA A 513 37.94 -1.71 -19.02
N ARG A 514 37.36 -0.54 -18.70
CA ARG A 514 36.48 -0.35 -17.53
C ARG A 514 35.23 -1.22 -17.59
N TYR A 515 34.61 -1.33 -18.76
CA TYR A 515 33.44 -2.18 -18.96
C TYR A 515 33.76 -3.67 -18.74
N ASP A 516 34.91 -4.13 -19.25
CA ASP A 516 35.39 -5.51 -19.06
C ASP A 516 35.76 -5.80 -17.61
N GLU A 517 36.51 -4.91 -16.96
CA GLU A 517 36.86 -5.01 -15.55
C GLU A 517 35.60 -5.12 -14.66
N ARG A 518 34.62 -4.23 -14.84
CA ARG A 518 33.35 -4.30 -14.11
C ARG A 518 32.56 -5.56 -14.46
N GLY A 519 32.59 -6.01 -15.71
CA GLY A 519 31.93 -7.24 -16.15
C GLY A 519 32.47 -8.49 -15.46
N TRP A 520 33.79 -8.57 -15.29
CA TRP A 520 34.43 -9.63 -14.51
C TRP A 520 34.12 -9.54 -13.01
N GLN A 521 34.16 -8.33 -12.42
CA GLN A 521 33.78 -8.12 -11.03
C GLN A 521 32.33 -8.56 -10.78
N ILE A 522 31.38 -8.12 -11.60
CA ILE A 522 29.96 -8.46 -11.45
C ILE A 522 29.71 -9.96 -11.65
N ARG A 523 30.39 -10.60 -12.61
CA ARG A 523 30.32 -12.06 -12.76
C ARG A 523 30.81 -12.78 -11.50
N ARG A 524 31.97 -12.40 -10.98
CA ARG A 524 32.53 -12.96 -9.75
C ARG A 524 31.60 -12.74 -8.55
N LEU A 525 31.04 -11.53 -8.41
CA LEU A 525 30.05 -11.25 -7.36
C LEU A 525 28.79 -12.11 -7.52
N ALA A 526 28.34 -12.36 -8.75
CA ALA A 526 27.20 -13.22 -9.05
C ALA A 526 27.48 -14.68 -8.69
N GLU A 527 28.70 -15.17 -8.95
CA GLU A 527 29.19 -16.48 -8.50
C GLU A 527 29.25 -16.55 -6.96
N GLU A 528 29.80 -15.52 -6.28
CA GLU A 528 29.93 -15.48 -4.81
C GLU A 528 28.59 -15.43 -4.05
N VAL A 529 27.53 -14.78 -4.57
CA VAL A 529 26.24 -14.70 -3.86
C VAL A 529 25.38 -15.96 -3.97
N LEU A 530 25.72 -16.90 -4.86
CA LEU A 530 25.03 -18.19 -4.97
C LEU A 530 25.16 -19.00 -3.68
N ASP A 531 26.36 -19.03 -3.11
CA ASP A 531 26.69 -19.78 -1.89
C ASP A 531 26.17 -19.12 -0.60
N GLU A 532 25.64 -17.89 -0.66
CA GLU A 532 25.06 -17.21 0.50
C GLU A 532 23.77 -17.89 0.99
N PRO A 533 23.48 -17.87 2.31
CA PRO A 533 22.31 -18.55 2.86
C PRO A 533 20.99 -18.03 2.25
N LYS A 534 20.02 -18.93 2.10
CA LYS A 534 18.63 -18.61 1.72
C LYS A 534 17.72 -18.81 2.95
N LEU A 535 16.48 -18.34 2.90
CA LEU A 535 15.51 -18.59 3.98
C LEU A 535 15.19 -20.10 4.04
N ALA A 536 15.43 -20.73 5.19
CA ALA A 536 15.41 -22.19 5.32
C ALA A 536 14.16 -22.77 6.01
N SER A 537 13.35 -21.94 6.67
CA SER A 537 12.15 -22.40 7.38
C SER A 537 10.94 -21.45 7.24
N PRO A 538 9.70 -21.95 7.45
CA PRO A 538 8.52 -21.10 7.53
C PRO A 538 8.61 -20.03 8.62
N VAL A 539 9.32 -20.31 9.73
CA VAL A 539 9.54 -19.35 10.83
C VAL A 539 10.32 -18.14 10.34
N ASP A 540 11.39 -18.37 9.57
CA ASP A 540 12.21 -17.29 9.01
C ASP A 540 11.38 -16.42 8.05
N VAL A 541 10.56 -17.04 7.21
CA VAL A 541 9.67 -16.32 6.28
C VAL A 541 8.71 -15.40 7.03
N VAL A 542 7.94 -15.93 8.00
CA VAL A 542 6.85 -15.18 8.65
C VAL A 542 7.28 -14.22 9.77
N ALA A 543 8.54 -14.28 10.21
CA ALA A 543 9.05 -13.50 11.35
C ALA A 543 8.74 -11.99 11.28
N GLU A 544 8.72 -11.40 10.08
CA GLU A 544 8.47 -9.97 9.88
C GLU A 544 6.99 -9.57 9.83
N LEU A 545 6.08 -10.50 9.51
CA LEU A 545 4.67 -10.17 9.26
C LEU A 545 3.96 -9.69 10.54
N ALA A 546 4.30 -10.27 11.69
CA ALA A 546 3.75 -9.88 12.98
C ALA A 546 4.63 -10.37 14.15
N PRO A 547 5.74 -9.70 14.50
CA PRO A 547 6.64 -10.12 15.58
C PRO A 547 6.05 -9.94 17.00
N ARG A 548 4.73 -9.68 17.09
CA ARG A 548 3.89 -9.34 18.26
C ARG A 548 4.62 -9.44 19.59
N ARG A 549 4.95 -8.29 20.19
CA ARG A 549 5.66 -8.21 21.48
C ARG A 549 4.68 -7.80 22.59
N PRO A 550 3.74 -8.66 23.03
CA PRO A 550 2.63 -8.28 23.92
C PRO A 550 3.10 -7.72 25.26
N VAL A 551 4.23 -8.17 25.79
CA VAL A 551 4.84 -7.62 27.03
C VAL A 551 5.28 -6.16 26.83
N ARG A 552 5.84 -5.82 25.66
CA ARG A 552 6.24 -4.43 25.34
C ARG A 552 5.03 -3.54 25.09
N ILE A 553 3.99 -4.06 24.40
CA ILE A 553 2.72 -3.36 24.17
C ILE A 553 2.02 -3.08 25.52
N SER A 554 1.87 -4.09 26.37
CA SER A 554 1.27 -3.94 27.71
C SER A 554 2.04 -2.95 28.59
N ARG A 555 3.38 -2.93 28.48
CA ARG A 555 4.21 -1.93 29.16
C ARG A 555 3.99 -0.54 28.60
N ALA A 556 3.93 -0.35 27.28
CA ALA A 556 3.67 0.96 26.67
C ALA A 556 2.30 1.53 27.10
N VAL A 557 1.27 0.68 27.21
CA VAL A 557 -0.05 1.08 27.76
C VAL A 557 0.03 1.48 29.24
N ALA A 558 0.81 0.76 30.06
CA ALA A 558 1.04 1.12 31.46
C ALA A 558 1.83 2.44 31.60
N ASP A 559 2.90 2.61 30.82
CA ASP A 559 3.73 3.82 30.80
C ASP A 559 2.91 5.05 30.35
N ALA A 560 1.98 4.88 29.39
CA ALA A 560 1.03 5.91 28.97
C ALA A 560 0.05 6.30 30.10
N GLY A 561 -0.49 5.32 30.84
CA GLY A 561 -1.30 5.57 32.04
C GLY A 561 -0.52 6.31 33.13
N THR A 562 0.76 5.96 33.33
CA THR A 562 1.65 6.67 34.27
C THR A 562 1.91 8.12 33.84
N ARG A 563 2.10 8.40 32.54
CA ARG A 563 2.22 9.79 32.04
C ARG A 563 0.93 10.58 32.23
N ALA A 564 -0.22 10.00 31.86
CA ALA A 564 -1.53 10.64 31.98
C ALA A 564 -1.98 10.89 33.45
N ALA A 565 -1.47 10.10 34.40
CA ALA A 565 -1.63 10.32 35.86
C ALA A 565 -0.52 11.20 36.48
N GLY A 566 0.54 11.50 35.73
CA GLY A 566 1.79 12.05 36.23
C GLY A 566 1.83 13.59 36.24
N PRO A 567 3.04 14.20 36.16
CA PRO A 567 3.21 15.65 36.13
C PRO A 567 2.42 16.34 35.01
N ASP A 568 2.24 15.66 33.86
CA ASP A 568 1.51 16.17 32.69
C ASP A 568 -0.02 16.04 32.81
N ALA A 569 -0.56 15.54 33.94
CA ALA A 569 -2.00 15.43 34.17
C ALA A 569 -2.74 16.77 34.02
N GLY A 570 -2.05 17.90 34.27
CA GLY A 570 -2.59 19.24 34.01
C GLY A 570 -2.96 19.48 32.54
N ALA A 571 -2.12 19.06 31.60
CA ALA A 571 -2.38 19.17 30.17
C ALA A 571 -3.57 18.29 29.74
N ARG A 572 -3.74 17.13 30.39
CA ARG A 572 -4.92 16.28 30.19
C ARG A 572 -6.21 16.96 30.69
N VAL A 573 -6.19 17.57 31.88
CA VAL A 573 -7.34 18.34 32.40
C VAL A 573 -7.69 19.51 31.49
N GLU A 574 -6.69 20.23 30.96
CA GLU A 574 -6.88 21.31 29.99
C GLU A 574 -7.51 20.82 28.68
N ALA A 575 -6.97 19.76 28.08
CA ALA A 575 -7.48 19.19 26.83
C ALA A 575 -8.94 18.68 26.91
N PHE A 576 -9.39 18.26 28.09
CA PHE A 576 -10.79 17.89 28.36
C PHE A 576 -11.65 19.05 28.88
N GLY A 577 -11.14 20.30 28.88
CA GLY A 577 -11.91 21.48 29.29
C GLY A 577 -12.32 21.46 30.77
N GLY A 578 -11.48 20.88 31.63
CA GLY A 578 -11.72 20.79 33.07
C GLY A 578 -12.60 19.63 33.54
N LYS A 579 -13.28 18.90 32.64
CA LYS A 579 -14.09 17.71 32.98
C LYS A 579 -13.54 16.44 32.33
N LEU A 580 -12.74 15.70 33.09
CA LEU A 580 -12.14 14.43 32.65
C LEU A 580 -13.21 13.37 32.30
N PRO A 581 -12.95 12.47 31.34
CA PRO A 581 -13.92 11.47 30.89
C PRO A 581 -14.32 10.47 31.97
N GLU A 582 -13.40 10.08 32.87
CA GLU A 582 -13.71 9.25 34.05
C GLU A 582 -14.63 9.96 35.07
N LEU A 583 -14.75 11.30 35.01
CA LEU A 583 -15.66 12.11 35.82
C LEU A 583 -16.91 12.57 35.03
N ALA A 584 -17.08 12.09 33.79
CA ALA A 584 -18.19 12.48 32.93
C ALA A 584 -19.50 11.75 33.26
N GLY A 585 -19.42 10.59 33.91
CA GLY A 585 -20.48 9.59 34.03
C GLY A 585 -20.36 8.51 32.94
N PRO A 586 -21.29 7.54 32.89
CA PRO A 586 -21.27 6.48 31.88
C PRO A 586 -21.36 7.02 30.44
N LEU A 587 -20.47 6.53 29.58
CA LEU A 587 -20.27 6.99 28.20
C LEU A 587 -20.85 6.01 27.17
N THR A 588 -21.19 6.54 25.99
CA THR A 588 -21.46 5.72 24.79
C THR A 588 -20.16 5.26 24.12
N LEU A 589 -20.25 4.33 23.17
CA LEU A 589 -19.11 3.81 22.42
C LEU A 589 -18.33 4.94 21.71
N ALA A 590 -19.04 5.84 21.02
CA ALA A 590 -18.43 6.99 20.34
C ALA A 590 -17.71 7.94 21.32
N GLN A 591 -18.28 8.16 22.51
CA GLN A 591 -17.68 9.02 23.53
C GLN A 591 -16.39 8.41 24.12
N SER A 592 -16.38 7.10 24.37
CA SER A 592 -15.17 6.38 24.80
C SER A 592 -14.06 6.41 23.73
N ILE A 593 -14.42 6.29 22.45
CA ILE A 593 -13.46 6.41 21.33
C ILE A 593 -12.90 7.84 21.25
N ASN A 594 -13.75 8.87 21.32
CA ASN A 594 -13.32 10.29 21.34
C ASN A 594 -12.31 10.57 22.47
N ALA A 595 -12.61 10.08 23.68
CA ALA A 595 -11.75 10.28 24.84
C ALA A 595 -10.41 9.52 24.70
N ALA A 596 -10.43 8.28 24.21
CA ALA A 596 -9.21 7.51 23.96
C ALA A 596 -8.36 8.09 22.81
N LEU A 597 -8.96 8.69 21.78
CA LEU A 597 -8.24 9.46 20.77
C LEU A 597 -7.58 10.71 21.37
N ALA A 598 -8.28 11.45 22.24
CA ALA A 598 -7.72 12.62 22.91
C ALA A 598 -6.53 12.25 23.83
N ASP A 599 -6.66 11.20 24.64
CA ASP A 599 -5.56 10.65 25.43
C ASP A 599 -4.38 10.21 24.54
N GLY A 600 -4.64 9.53 23.43
CA GLY A 600 -3.61 9.11 22.46
C GLY A 600 -2.91 10.30 21.80
N MET A 601 -3.62 11.39 21.51
CA MET A 601 -3.04 12.61 20.94
C MET A 601 -2.19 13.40 21.95
N LEU A 602 -2.45 13.26 23.25
CA LEU A 602 -1.58 13.76 24.32
C LEU A 602 -0.32 12.88 24.46
N ASP A 603 -0.49 11.55 24.53
CA ASP A 603 0.62 10.60 24.71
C ASP A 603 1.58 10.54 23.51
N HIS A 604 1.03 10.74 22.30
CA HIS A 604 1.77 10.74 21.06
C HIS A 604 1.62 12.10 20.36
N PRO A 605 2.43 13.13 20.66
CA PRO A 605 2.33 14.42 19.97
C PRO A 605 2.64 14.38 18.46
N GLY A 606 3.25 13.29 17.96
CA GLY A 606 3.36 13.00 16.51
C GLY A 606 2.13 12.33 15.88
N MET A 607 1.08 12.07 16.66
CA MET A 607 -0.17 11.47 16.18
C MET A 607 -1.03 12.50 15.45
N ALA A 608 -1.65 12.09 14.35
CA ALA A 608 -2.60 12.89 13.58
C ALA A 608 -3.83 12.05 13.21
N VAL A 609 -5.02 12.64 13.34
CA VAL A 609 -6.32 12.01 13.08
C VAL A 609 -6.98 12.71 11.89
N PHE A 610 -7.30 12.00 10.82
CA PHE A 610 -7.73 12.65 9.57
C PHE A 610 -8.54 11.74 8.66
N GLY A 611 -9.26 12.33 7.71
CA GLY A 611 -10.15 11.65 6.79
C GLY A 611 -11.23 12.63 6.33
N GLU A 612 -12.28 12.14 5.70
CA GLU A 612 -13.41 12.99 5.30
C GLU A 612 -14.25 13.39 6.51
N ASP A 613 -14.59 14.69 6.63
CA ASP A 613 -15.38 15.29 7.72
C ASP A 613 -14.82 15.14 9.15
N VAL A 614 -13.65 14.50 9.32
CA VAL A 614 -13.03 14.16 10.61
C VAL A 614 -12.76 15.37 11.50
N ALA A 615 -12.52 16.56 10.96
CA ALA A 615 -12.02 17.69 11.72
C ALA A 615 -13.10 18.68 12.16
N ALA A 616 -13.83 19.28 11.22
CA ALA A 616 -14.85 20.30 11.55
C ALA A 616 -16.15 19.68 12.09
N LYS A 617 -16.65 18.65 11.39
CA LYS A 617 -17.90 17.96 11.71
C LYS A 617 -17.70 16.88 12.78
N GLY A 618 -16.50 16.30 12.83
CA GLY A 618 -16.11 15.28 13.81
C GLY A 618 -16.38 13.86 13.32
N GLY A 619 -16.22 13.60 12.02
CA GLY A 619 -16.65 12.38 11.34
C GLY A 619 -18.17 12.37 11.15
N VAL A 620 -18.68 11.50 10.27
CA VAL A 620 -20.12 11.45 9.95
C VAL A 620 -21.00 11.18 11.18
N TYR A 621 -20.47 10.41 12.14
CA TYR A 621 -21.16 10.04 13.38
C TYR A 621 -20.76 10.88 14.60
N GLY A 622 -19.93 11.92 14.43
CA GLY A 622 -19.50 12.80 15.52
C GLY A 622 -18.44 12.21 16.47
N VAL A 623 -17.80 11.09 16.12
CA VAL A 623 -16.82 10.37 16.95
C VAL A 623 -15.57 11.21 17.24
N THR A 624 -15.10 12.04 16.30
CA THR A 624 -13.92 12.91 16.48
C THR A 624 -14.27 14.35 16.83
N LYS A 625 -15.54 14.62 17.19
CA LYS A 625 -16.03 15.97 17.51
C LYS A 625 -15.17 16.65 18.58
N GLY A 626 -14.80 17.91 18.30
CA GLY A 626 -13.98 18.74 19.18
C GLY A 626 -12.48 18.43 19.21
N LEU A 627 -11.99 17.35 18.56
CA LEU A 627 -10.55 17.04 18.56
C LEU A 627 -9.74 18.11 17.81
N ARG A 628 -10.27 18.68 16.72
CA ARG A 628 -9.61 19.79 16.00
C ARG A 628 -9.45 21.03 16.87
N ASP A 629 -10.44 21.35 17.67
CA ASP A 629 -10.40 22.56 18.49
C ASP A 629 -9.44 22.39 19.70
N ARG A 630 -9.26 21.14 20.17
CA ARG A 630 -8.27 20.76 21.20
C ARG A 630 -6.82 20.69 20.70
N PHE A 631 -6.59 20.11 19.50
CA PHE A 631 -5.25 19.75 19.02
C PHE A 631 -4.78 20.48 17.75
N GLY A 632 -5.63 21.34 17.18
CA GLY A 632 -5.35 22.20 16.04
C GLY A 632 -5.42 21.49 14.67
N ALA A 633 -5.66 22.31 13.64
CA ALA A 633 -5.80 21.87 12.24
C ALA A 633 -4.54 21.23 11.62
N ALA A 634 -3.38 21.29 12.30
CA ALA A 634 -2.18 20.58 11.87
C ALA A 634 -2.21 19.08 12.22
N ARG A 635 -2.98 18.69 13.26
CA ARG A 635 -3.06 17.33 13.78
C ARG A 635 -4.43 16.68 13.58
N VAL A 636 -5.50 17.48 13.44
CA VAL A 636 -6.83 16.99 13.05
C VAL A 636 -7.31 17.78 11.85
N PHE A 637 -7.47 17.12 10.70
CA PHE A 637 -7.75 17.80 9.43
C PHE A 637 -8.59 16.93 8.50
N ASP A 638 -9.40 17.60 7.69
CA ASP A 638 -10.20 16.97 6.64
C ASP A 638 -9.31 16.67 5.42
N THR A 639 -9.52 15.54 4.76
CA THR A 639 -8.86 15.20 3.48
C THR A 639 -9.73 15.58 2.29
N LEU A 640 -9.18 15.42 1.07
CA LEU A 640 -10.02 15.25 -0.11
C LEU A 640 -10.86 13.96 -0.01
N LEU A 641 -11.89 13.88 -0.84
CA LEU A 641 -12.79 12.73 -0.96
C LEU A 641 -12.16 11.67 -1.88
N ASP A 642 -11.29 10.84 -1.32
CA ASP A 642 -10.51 9.78 -1.99
C ASP A 642 -9.81 8.89 -0.94
N GLU A 643 -10.32 7.66 -0.74
CA GLU A 643 -9.77 6.72 0.22
C GLU A 643 -8.33 6.28 -0.12
N THR A 644 -7.95 6.27 -1.40
CA THR A 644 -6.58 5.95 -1.82
C THR A 644 -5.62 7.02 -1.32
N SER A 645 -6.02 8.29 -1.39
CA SER A 645 -5.23 9.38 -0.84
C SER A 645 -5.25 9.41 0.69
N ILE A 646 -6.37 9.09 1.36
CA ILE A 646 -6.40 8.98 2.84
C ILE A 646 -5.34 7.97 3.31
N LEU A 647 -5.33 6.77 2.72
CA LEU A 647 -4.35 5.73 3.10
C LEU A 647 -2.94 6.07 2.61
N GLY A 648 -2.77 6.69 1.45
CA GLY A 648 -1.48 7.22 0.98
C GLY A 648 -0.84 8.24 1.93
N LEU A 649 -1.66 9.17 2.44
CA LEU A 649 -1.23 10.15 3.44
C LEU A 649 -0.79 9.46 4.74
N ALA A 650 -1.51 8.42 5.18
CA ALA A 650 -1.13 7.61 6.34
C ALA A 650 0.17 6.82 6.11
N LEU A 651 0.30 6.13 4.97
CA LEU A 651 1.51 5.40 4.60
C LEU A 651 2.74 6.32 4.66
N GLY A 652 2.65 7.50 4.07
CA GLY A 652 3.75 8.46 4.05
C GLY A 652 4.08 9.04 5.43
N ALA A 653 3.05 9.34 6.24
CA ALA A 653 3.23 9.81 7.61
C ALA A 653 3.90 8.78 8.52
N GLY A 654 3.52 7.49 8.40
CA GLY A 654 4.15 6.41 9.16
C GLY A 654 5.65 6.26 8.87
N VAL A 655 6.05 6.31 7.60
CA VAL A 655 7.48 6.26 7.20
C VAL A 655 8.24 7.54 7.59
N ALA A 656 7.55 8.67 7.73
CA ALA A 656 8.13 9.91 8.25
C ALA A 656 8.34 9.90 9.78
N GLY A 657 7.86 8.88 10.50
CA GLY A 657 7.96 8.78 11.96
C GLY A 657 6.77 9.38 12.73
N MET A 658 5.64 9.62 12.07
CA MET A 658 4.38 10.03 12.72
C MET A 658 3.53 8.80 13.08
N LEU A 659 2.49 9.00 13.92
CA LEU A 659 1.47 8.00 14.21
C LEU A 659 0.12 8.39 13.55
N PRO A 660 -0.11 8.04 12.28
CA PRO A 660 -1.35 8.34 11.59
C PRO A 660 -2.52 7.47 12.08
N VAL A 661 -3.66 8.12 12.26
CA VAL A 661 -4.96 7.48 12.57
C VAL A 661 -5.97 7.97 11.52
N PRO A 662 -5.92 7.44 10.28
CA PRO A 662 -6.88 7.78 9.24
C PRO A 662 -8.28 7.22 9.57
N GLU A 663 -9.34 7.93 9.22
CA GLU A 663 -10.72 7.43 9.19
C GLU A 663 -11.14 7.21 7.73
N ILE A 664 -11.63 6.00 7.43
CA ILE A 664 -12.40 5.70 6.22
C ILE A 664 -13.88 5.76 6.60
N GLN A 665 -14.63 6.57 5.86
CA GLN A 665 -15.97 7.01 6.26
C GLN A 665 -16.97 5.85 6.41
N TYR A 666 -16.87 4.82 5.55
CA TYR A 666 -17.67 3.60 5.60
C TYR A 666 -16.85 2.39 5.12
N LEU A 667 -17.09 1.20 5.70
CA LEU A 667 -16.45 -0.06 5.28
C LEU A 667 -16.64 -0.34 3.77
N ALA A 668 -17.78 0.04 3.20
CA ALA A 668 -18.04 -0.14 1.77
C ALA A 668 -17.09 0.66 0.86
N TYR A 669 -16.52 1.77 1.37
CA TYR A 669 -15.57 2.60 0.63
C TYR A 669 -14.11 2.18 0.84
N LEU A 670 -13.83 1.37 1.87
CA LEU A 670 -12.50 0.78 2.06
C LEU A 670 -12.07 -0.08 0.86
N HIS A 671 -13.03 -0.74 0.20
CA HIS A 671 -12.82 -1.54 -1.02
C HIS A 671 -12.31 -0.71 -2.21
N ASN A 672 -12.46 0.63 -2.19
CA ASN A 672 -11.87 1.53 -3.20
C ASN A 672 -10.33 1.63 -3.08
N ALA A 673 -9.79 1.34 -1.89
CA ALA A 673 -8.40 1.65 -1.51
C ALA A 673 -7.68 0.51 -0.77
N GLU A 674 -8.29 -0.68 -0.70
CA GLU A 674 -7.79 -1.85 0.02
C GLU A 674 -6.35 -2.25 -0.37
N ASP A 675 -5.93 -1.99 -1.61
CA ASP A 675 -4.56 -2.20 -2.11
C ASP A 675 -3.52 -1.36 -1.33
N GLN A 676 -3.88 -0.17 -0.84
CA GLN A 676 -2.98 0.61 0.02
C GLN A 676 -2.74 -0.07 1.39
N LEU A 677 -3.65 -0.94 1.86
CA LEU A 677 -3.40 -1.77 3.04
C LEU A 677 -2.69 -3.08 2.69
N ARG A 678 -3.23 -3.81 1.71
CA ARG A 678 -2.76 -5.12 1.26
C ARG A 678 -1.39 -5.04 0.60
N GLY A 679 -1.30 -4.27 -0.48
CA GLY A 679 -0.12 -4.13 -1.31
C GLY A 679 0.96 -3.28 -0.67
N GLU A 680 0.61 -2.26 0.13
CA GLU A 680 1.59 -1.27 0.62
C GLU A 680 1.79 -1.23 2.15
N ALA A 681 0.74 -1.22 2.98
CA ALA A 681 0.92 -1.06 4.43
C ALA A 681 1.49 -2.32 5.10
N ALA A 682 0.87 -3.49 4.84
CA ALA A 682 1.21 -4.75 5.49
C ALA A 682 2.54 -5.35 4.96
N THR A 683 2.82 -5.20 3.67
CA THR A 683 4.01 -5.73 3.00
C THR A 683 5.30 -5.01 3.38
N MET A 684 5.24 -3.70 3.72
CA MET A 684 6.43 -2.87 3.95
C MET A 684 7.42 -3.51 4.91
N ARG A 685 6.93 -4.13 6.00
CA ARG A 685 7.81 -4.81 6.97
C ARG A 685 8.45 -6.08 6.43
N PHE A 686 7.69 -6.87 5.66
CA PHE A 686 8.15 -8.09 5.00
C PHE A 686 9.17 -7.80 3.90
N PHE A 687 9.03 -6.68 3.18
CA PHE A 687 9.98 -6.22 2.15
C PHE A 687 11.12 -5.35 2.69
N SER A 688 11.24 -5.16 4.01
CA SER A 688 12.31 -4.34 4.61
C SER A 688 12.95 -4.89 5.89
N ARG A 689 12.65 -6.14 6.30
CA ARG A 689 13.11 -6.72 7.58
C ARG A 689 12.81 -5.80 8.77
N GLY A 690 11.68 -5.09 8.68
CA GLY A 690 11.26 -4.08 9.65
C GLY A 690 12.18 -2.84 9.76
N ALA A 691 13.09 -2.61 8.82
CA ALA A 691 13.88 -1.38 8.70
C ALA A 691 13.01 -0.18 8.28
N PHE A 692 11.99 -0.43 7.45
CA PHE A 692 10.88 0.50 7.21
C PHE A 692 9.58 -0.10 7.73
N ARG A 693 8.66 0.75 8.20
CA ARG A 693 7.37 0.34 8.79
C ARG A 693 6.29 1.34 8.43
N ASN A 694 5.04 0.89 8.45
CA ASN A 694 3.86 1.71 8.25
C ASN A 694 2.95 1.67 9.49
N PRO A 695 3.40 2.18 10.66
CA PRO A 695 2.57 2.22 11.86
C PRO A 695 1.30 3.03 11.59
N MET A 696 0.12 2.45 11.82
CA MET A 696 -1.15 3.17 11.72
C MET A 696 -2.30 2.46 12.44
N VAL A 697 -3.32 3.24 12.82
CA VAL A 697 -4.62 2.72 13.25
C VAL A 697 -5.69 3.28 12.33
N VAL A 698 -6.09 2.50 11.31
CA VAL A 698 -7.15 2.86 10.37
C VAL A 698 -8.49 2.67 11.05
N ARG A 699 -9.20 3.75 11.33
CA ARG A 699 -10.58 3.71 11.82
C ARG A 699 -11.52 3.53 10.63
N VAL A 700 -12.46 2.61 10.76
CA VAL A 700 -13.44 2.32 9.69
C VAL A 700 -14.80 2.19 10.35
N ALA A 701 -15.72 3.11 10.07
CA ALA A 701 -17.11 2.92 10.48
C ALA A 701 -17.74 1.84 9.59
N GLY A 702 -18.38 0.83 10.17
CA GLY A 702 -18.97 -0.24 9.38
C GLY A 702 -19.91 -1.15 10.16
N LEU A 703 -20.15 -2.33 9.59
CA LEU A 703 -21.11 -3.31 10.07
C LEU A 703 -22.56 -2.78 9.98
N ALA A 704 -23.55 -3.69 9.99
CA ALA A 704 -24.89 -3.35 9.54
C ALA A 704 -25.69 -2.52 10.55
N TYR A 705 -26.29 -1.42 10.07
CA TYR A 705 -27.26 -0.61 10.80
C TYR A 705 -28.67 -1.16 10.60
N GLN A 706 -29.16 -1.89 11.60
CA GLN A 706 -30.31 -2.81 11.46
C GLN A 706 -31.68 -2.15 11.20
N GLU A 707 -31.75 -0.82 11.22
CA GLU A 707 -32.95 -0.04 10.88
C GLU A 707 -33.16 0.15 9.35
N GLY A 708 -32.28 -0.38 8.51
CA GLY A 708 -32.45 -0.41 7.04
C GLY A 708 -32.23 0.92 6.32
N PHE A 709 -31.62 1.90 6.99
CA PHE A 709 -31.22 3.18 6.39
C PHE A 709 -29.94 3.02 5.54
N GLY A 710 -29.88 3.69 4.39
CA GLY A 710 -28.67 3.78 3.55
C GLY A 710 -28.31 2.55 2.68
N GLY A 711 -28.91 1.38 2.92
CA GLY A 711 -28.73 0.18 2.10
C GLY A 711 -27.26 -0.31 2.07
N HIS A 712 -26.89 -1.10 1.06
CA HIS A 712 -25.61 -1.82 1.05
C HIS A 712 -24.38 -0.96 1.38
N PHE A 713 -24.21 0.22 0.78
CA PHE A 713 -23.02 1.06 0.97
C PHE A 713 -22.90 1.67 2.38
N HIS A 714 -23.97 1.69 3.17
CA HIS A 714 -23.97 2.17 4.56
C HIS A 714 -24.08 1.03 5.59
N ASN A 715 -24.20 -0.22 5.10
CA ASN A 715 -24.46 -1.41 5.92
C ASN A 715 -23.54 -2.58 5.55
N ASP A 716 -22.43 -2.31 4.86
CA ASP A 716 -21.53 -3.38 4.44
C ASP A 716 -20.90 -4.08 5.65
N ASN A 717 -20.78 -5.39 5.50
CA ASN A 717 -20.27 -6.33 6.48
C ASN A 717 -19.20 -7.24 5.85
N SER A 718 -18.57 -6.83 4.74
CA SER A 718 -17.64 -7.64 3.94
C SER A 718 -16.20 -7.53 4.47
N VAL A 719 -15.95 -8.08 5.66
CA VAL A 719 -14.65 -8.00 6.35
C VAL A 719 -13.58 -8.99 5.83
N ALA A 720 -13.92 -9.85 4.87
CA ALA A 720 -13.05 -10.90 4.34
C ALA A 720 -11.74 -10.33 3.77
N VAL A 721 -11.81 -9.24 3.03
CA VAL A 721 -10.64 -8.59 2.40
C VAL A 721 -9.56 -8.20 3.42
N LEU A 722 -9.96 -7.80 4.63
CA LEU A 722 -9.03 -7.46 5.70
C LEU A 722 -8.42 -8.71 6.35
N ARG A 723 -9.23 -9.75 6.57
CA ARG A 723 -8.79 -11.00 7.21
C ARG A 723 -7.80 -11.80 6.38
N ASP A 724 -7.83 -11.60 5.06
CA ASP A 724 -6.91 -12.21 4.10
C ASP A 724 -5.51 -11.54 4.11
N VAL A 725 -5.36 -10.33 4.66
CA VAL A 725 -4.05 -9.63 4.73
C VAL A 725 -3.20 -10.17 5.89
N PRO A 726 -2.04 -10.81 5.63
CA PRO A 726 -1.22 -11.37 6.70
C PRO A 726 -0.66 -10.29 7.63
N GLY A 727 -0.64 -10.59 8.93
CA GLY A 727 -0.06 -9.72 9.96
C GLY A 727 -0.95 -8.56 10.43
N LEU A 728 -2.00 -8.21 9.68
CA LEU A 728 -2.96 -7.17 10.04
C LEU A 728 -3.61 -7.45 11.41
N VAL A 729 -3.83 -6.38 12.19
CA VAL A 729 -4.64 -6.44 13.41
C VAL A 729 -6.03 -5.89 13.10
N ILE A 730 -7.09 -6.65 13.34
CA ILE A 730 -8.48 -6.20 13.15
C ILE A 730 -9.18 -6.23 14.49
N ALA A 731 -9.48 -5.05 15.03
CA ALA A 731 -10.22 -4.83 16.26
C ALA A 731 -11.68 -4.45 15.97
N VAL A 732 -12.63 -4.98 16.74
CA VAL A 732 -14.06 -4.64 16.66
C VAL A 732 -14.59 -4.38 18.08
N PRO A 733 -14.66 -3.12 18.54
CA PRO A 733 -15.16 -2.80 19.86
C PRO A 733 -16.69 -2.76 19.89
N ALA A 734 -17.33 -3.63 20.69
CA ALA A 734 -18.78 -3.58 20.90
C ALA A 734 -19.20 -2.71 22.10
N ARG A 735 -18.37 -2.65 23.15
CA ARG A 735 -18.68 -2.01 24.43
C ARG A 735 -17.86 -0.73 24.70
N PRO A 736 -18.44 0.30 25.36
CA PRO A 736 -17.71 1.53 25.66
C PRO A 736 -16.49 1.31 26.57
N ASP A 737 -16.54 0.33 27.47
CA ASP A 737 -15.45 -0.03 28.39
C ASP A 737 -14.36 -0.93 27.76
N ASP A 738 -14.60 -1.54 26.60
CA ASP A 738 -13.58 -2.23 25.80
C ASP A 738 -12.94 -1.30 24.73
N ALA A 739 -13.71 -0.38 24.16
CA ALA A 739 -13.25 0.46 23.05
C ALA A 739 -12.01 1.30 23.39
N ALA A 740 -12.01 1.96 24.57
CA ALA A 740 -10.89 2.78 25.01
C ALA A 740 -9.59 1.98 25.24
N PRO A 741 -9.57 0.87 26.02
CA PRO A 741 -8.35 0.06 26.16
C PRO A 741 -7.95 -0.64 24.87
N MET A 742 -8.88 -1.11 24.01
CA MET A 742 -8.52 -1.70 22.72
C MET A 742 -7.86 -0.69 21.78
N LEU A 743 -8.35 0.56 21.72
CA LEU A 743 -7.72 1.61 20.91
C LEU A 743 -6.32 1.94 21.44
N ARG A 744 -6.13 2.02 22.77
CA ARG A 744 -4.80 2.17 23.39
C ARG A 744 -3.88 1.01 23.03
N THR A 745 -4.36 -0.23 23.00
CA THR A 745 -3.60 -1.39 22.54
C THR A 745 -3.17 -1.26 21.07
N CYS A 746 -4.06 -0.81 20.18
CA CYS A 746 -3.73 -0.57 18.77
C CYS A 746 -2.69 0.54 18.58
N LEU A 747 -2.83 1.67 19.29
CA LEU A 747 -1.85 2.76 19.27
C LEU A 747 -0.48 2.30 19.79
N ALA A 748 -0.45 1.58 20.90
CA ALA A 748 0.78 1.01 21.46
C ALA A 748 1.40 -0.06 20.53
N ALA A 749 0.61 -0.88 19.86
CA ALA A 749 1.11 -1.85 18.88
C ALA A 749 1.67 -1.17 17.62
N ALA A 750 1.03 -0.11 17.14
CA ALA A 750 1.56 0.72 16.06
C ALA A 750 2.89 1.36 16.46
N ALA A 751 2.96 2.03 17.61
CA ALA A 751 4.19 2.68 18.09
C ALA A 751 5.34 1.70 18.37
N VAL A 752 5.07 0.57 19.04
CA VAL A 752 6.10 -0.40 19.44
C VAL A 752 6.51 -1.31 18.28
N ASP A 753 5.54 -1.98 17.65
CA ASP A 753 5.78 -3.04 16.65
C ASP A 753 5.71 -2.54 15.19
N GLY A 754 5.34 -1.27 14.95
CA GLY A 754 5.06 -0.78 13.61
C GLY A 754 3.82 -1.42 12.99
N ALA A 755 2.88 -1.87 13.83
CA ALA A 755 1.70 -2.61 13.40
C ALA A 755 0.73 -1.73 12.58
N VAL A 756 0.14 -2.35 11.57
CA VAL A 756 -1.04 -1.84 10.86
C VAL A 756 -2.26 -2.42 11.57
N SER A 757 -3.11 -1.56 12.13
CA SER A 757 -4.38 -1.96 12.75
C SER A 757 -5.56 -1.38 11.95
N VAL A 758 -6.60 -2.17 11.74
CA VAL A 758 -7.95 -1.69 11.41
C VAL A 758 -8.80 -1.76 12.66
N PHE A 759 -9.36 -0.62 13.05
CA PHE A 759 -10.30 -0.45 14.15
C PHE A 759 -11.69 -0.27 13.53
N LEU A 760 -12.39 -1.39 13.37
CA LEU A 760 -13.68 -1.48 12.69
C LEU A 760 -14.81 -1.21 13.70
N GLU A 761 -15.38 -0.02 13.61
CA GLU A 761 -16.31 0.55 14.58
C GLU A 761 -17.76 0.24 14.18
N PRO A 762 -18.55 -0.51 14.99
CA PRO A 762 -19.93 -0.86 14.66
C PRO A 762 -20.84 0.38 14.71
N ILE A 763 -21.32 0.82 13.54
CA ILE A 763 -22.11 2.07 13.39
C ILE A 763 -23.33 2.09 14.31
N ALA A 764 -24.05 0.96 14.42
CA ALA A 764 -25.27 0.89 15.21
C ALA A 764 -25.05 1.05 16.71
N LEU A 765 -23.82 0.82 17.22
CA LEU A 765 -23.49 0.88 18.64
C LEU A 765 -22.93 2.22 19.12
N TYR A 766 -22.57 3.13 18.21
CA TYR A 766 -21.91 4.41 18.54
C TYR A 766 -22.60 5.21 19.64
N HIS A 767 -23.93 5.32 19.54
CA HIS A 767 -24.77 6.16 20.39
C HIS A 767 -25.81 5.35 21.18
N THR A 768 -25.76 4.01 21.10
CA THR A 768 -26.62 3.13 21.89
C THR A 768 -26.37 3.37 23.38
N ARG A 769 -27.48 3.51 24.12
CA ARG A 769 -27.47 3.70 25.58
C ARG A 769 -27.98 2.48 26.31
N ASP A 770 -28.94 1.77 25.71
CA ASP A 770 -29.76 0.79 26.39
C ASP A 770 -29.48 -0.65 25.91
N LEU A 771 -29.50 -1.61 26.83
CA LEU A 771 -29.22 -3.02 26.54
C LEU A 771 -30.50 -3.84 26.40
N TYR A 772 -31.34 -3.90 27.43
CA TYR A 772 -32.51 -4.78 27.50
C TYR A 772 -33.82 -4.03 27.23
N THR A 773 -34.02 -2.87 27.86
CA THR A 773 -35.25 -2.06 27.76
C THR A 773 -34.95 -0.58 27.58
N ASP A 774 -35.83 0.13 26.86
CA ASP A 774 -35.67 1.54 26.54
C ASP A 774 -35.46 2.39 27.82
N GLY A 775 -34.37 3.15 27.85
CA GLY A 775 -33.97 3.99 28.98
C GLY A 775 -33.24 3.29 30.13
N ASP A 776 -32.89 1.99 30.04
CA ASP A 776 -32.12 1.29 31.08
C ASP A 776 -30.68 1.81 31.26
N GLY A 777 -30.08 2.40 30.21
CA GLY A 777 -28.71 2.89 30.23
C GLY A 777 -27.63 1.81 30.37
N GLU A 778 -27.97 0.53 30.34
CA GLU A 778 -27.06 -0.60 30.64
C GLU A 778 -26.05 -0.88 29.52
N TRP A 779 -26.19 -0.27 28.34
CA TRP A 779 -25.14 -0.30 27.31
C TRP A 779 -24.00 0.69 27.57
N LEU A 780 -24.25 1.71 28.38
CA LEU A 780 -23.23 2.67 28.79
C LEU A 780 -22.17 2.00 29.68
N ALA A 781 -20.99 2.60 29.75
CA ALA A 781 -19.96 2.16 30.69
C ALA A 781 -19.06 3.32 31.16
N GLU A 782 -18.44 3.15 32.32
CA GLU A 782 -17.49 4.13 32.86
C GLU A 782 -16.19 4.16 32.03
N TYR A 783 -15.60 5.34 31.93
CA TYR A 783 -14.25 5.50 31.39
C TYR A 783 -13.23 5.25 32.50
N ALA A 784 -12.30 4.31 32.28
CA ALA A 784 -11.28 3.99 33.28
C ALA A 784 -10.30 5.17 33.46
N GLU A 785 -10.06 5.57 34.71
CA GLU A 785 -9.01 6.52 35.07
C GLU A 785 -7.60 6.01 34.69
N PRO A 786 -6.62 6.91 34.43
CA PRO A 786 -5.27 6.54 34.01
C PRO A 786 -4.56 5.47 34.85
N GLY A 787 -4.73 5.51 36.19
CA GLY A 787 -4.15 4.52 37.10
C GLY A 787 -4.66 3.08 36.88
N ALA A 788 -5.85 2.93 36.31
CA ALA A 788 -6.46 1.63 36.03
C ALA A 788 -6.10 1.07 34.63
N TRP A 789 -5.49 1.85 33.73
CA TRP A 789 -5.28 1.45 32.33
C TRP A 789 -4.42 0.18 32.18
N ALA A 790 -3.41 0.00 33.02
CA ALA A 790 -2.58 -1.21 33.02
C ALA A 790 -3.38 -2.47 33.39
N ALA A 791 -4.27 -2.36 34.38
CA ALA A 791 -5.13 -3.47 34.84
C ALA A 791 -6.32 -3.73 33.90
N ARG A 792 -6.77 -2.71 33.16
CA ARG A 792 -7.85 -2.77 32.16
C ARG A 792 -7.36 -2.98 30.72
N HIS A 793 -6.05 -3.19 30.52
CA HIS A 793 -5.47 -3.43 29.19
C HIS A 793 -6.10 -4.65 28.52
N VAL A 794 -6.49 -4.52 27.25
CA VAL A 794 -7.05 -5.61 26.43
C VAL A 794 -5.97 -6.08 25.45
N PRO A 795 -5.33 -7.24 25.66
CA PRO A 795 -4.32 -7.74 24.73
C PRO A 795 -4.92 -8.18 23.40
N ILE A 796 -4.18 -7.99 22.32
CA ILE A 796 -4.53 -8.45 20.96
C ILE A 796 -4.81 -9.96 20.98
N GLY A 797 -5.94 -10.39 20.42
CA GLY A 797 -6.33 -11.79 20.34
C GLY A 797 -6.89 -12.36 21.65
N ARG A 798 -7.52 -11.54 22.51
CA ARG A 798 -8.24 -11.99 23.72
C ARG A 798 -9.72 -11.63 23.68
N ALA A 799 -10.60 -12.61 23.92
CA ALA A 799 -12.05 -12.42 23.97
C ALA A 799 -12.52 -11.87 25.34
N ARG A 800 -13.70 -11.25 25.39
CA ARG A 800 -14.44 -10.94 26.63
C ARG A 800 -15.62 -11.90 26.77
N ILE A 801 -15.98 -12.22 28.01
CA ILE A 801 -17.03 -13.21 28.31
C ILE A 801 -18.04 -12.60 29.27
N TYR A 802 -19.32 -12.84 28.97
CA TYR A 802 -20.47 -12.48 29.79
C TYR A 802 -21.23 -13.77 30.14
N GLY A 803 -21.54 -13.97 31.42
CA GLY A 803 -22.43 -15.06 31.86
C GLY A 803 -23.84 -14.52 32.06
N VAL A 804 -24.84 -15.23 31.55
CA VAL A 804 -26.27 -14.94 31.71
C VAL A 804 -26.97 -16.24 32.14
N GLY A 805 -27.82 -16.19 33.16
CA GLY A 805 -28.38 -17.40 33.78
C GLY A 805 -27.29 -18.28 34.45
N SER A 806 -27.38 -19.60 34.31
CA SER A 806 -26.36 -20.56 34.81
C SER A 806 -24.99 -20.38 34.13
N ALA A 807 -24.99 -19.92 32.86
CA ALA A 807 -23.84 -19.95 31.96
C ALA A 807 -23.20 -21.35 31.80
N GLU A 808 -23.99 -22.43 31.87
CA GLU A 808 -23.51 -23.82 31.72
C GLU A 808 -24.06 -24.52 30.46
N ASP A 809 -25.16 -24.05 29.87
CA ASP A 809 -25.89 -24.78 28.83
C ASP A 809 -25.45 -24.46 27.39
N LEU A 810 -25.02 -23.22 27.12
CA LEU A 810 -24.73 -22.72 25.77
C LEU A 810 -23.58 -21.71 25.74
N THR A 811 -22.70 -21.81 24.76
CA THR A 811 -21.72 -20.77 24.41
C THR A 811 -22.07 -20.09 23.10
N ILE A 812 -22.28 -18.78 23.11
CA ILE A 812 -22.55 -17.94 21.94
C ILE A 812 -21.27 -17.15 21.60
N LEU A 813 -20.67 -17.44 20.45
CA LEU A 813 -19.44 -16.79 19.97
C LEU A 813 -19.81 -15.68 18.95
N THR A 814 -19.44 -14.42 19.22
CA THR A 814 -19.88 -13.28 18.40
C THR A 814 -18.98 -12.05 18.53
N PHE A 815 -19.27 -10.97 17.79
CA PHE A 815 -18.52 -9.71 17.79
C PHE A 815 -19.43 -8.56 17.33
N GLY A 816 -18.98 -7.31 17.49
CA GLY A 816 -19.67 -6.12 16.99
C GLY A 816 -21.13 -6.00 17.44
N ASN A 817 -22.05 -5.74 16.51
CA ASN A 817 -23.49 -5.66 16.77
C ASN A 817 -24.05 -6.99 17.31
N GLY A 818 -23.42 -8.11 16.92
CA GLY A 818 -23.73 -9.46 17.40
C GLY A 818 -23.65 -9.62 18.92
N VAL A 819 -22.79 -8.84 19.61
CA VAL A 819 -22.66 -8.90 21.09
C VAL A 819 -23.95 -8.42 21.76
N ARG A 820 -24.47 -7.25 21.36
CA ARG A 820 -25.71 -6.69 21.94
C ARG A 820 -26.91 -7.59 21.68
N MET A 821 -27.07 -8.06 20.44
CA MET A 821 -28.14 -9.00 20.08
C MET A 821 -28.04 -10.32 20.87
N SER A 822 -26.84 -10.86 21.03
CA SER A 822 -26.63 -12.13 21.73
C SER A 822 -26.88 -12.02 23.24
N LEU A 823 -26.58 -10.89 23.86
CA LEU A 823 -26.90 -10.63 25.28
C LEU A 823 -28.41 -10.55 25.51
N ARG A 824 -29.15 -9.90 24.59
CA ARG A 824 -30.62 -9.82 24.64
C ARG A 824 -31.26 -11.20 24.43
N ALA A 825 -30.80 -11.95 23.43
CA ALA A 825 -31.22 -13.34 23.22
C ALA A 825 -30.89 -14.25 24.42
N ALA A 826 -29.72 -14.07 25.05
CA ALA A 826 -29.31 -14.81 26.24
C ALA A 826 -30.19 -14.48 27.47
N ALA A 827 -30.68 -13.26 27.61
CA ALA A 827 -31.66 -12.91 28.66
C ALA A 827 -32.99 -13.64 28.43
N THR A 828 -33.53 -13.63 27.20
CA THR A 828 -34.74 -14.42 26.86
C THR A 828 -34.56 -15.91 27.12
N LEU A 829 -33.39 -16.47 26.81
CA LEU A 829 -33.07 -17.87 27.10
C LEU A 829 -32.95 -18.14 28.61
N ALA A 830 -32.45 -17.19 29.40
CA ALA A 830 -32.39 -17.32 30.86
C ALA A 830 -33.78 -17.32 31.51
N ASP A 831 -34.75 -16.56 30.97
CA ASP A 831 -36.17 -16.65 31.38
C ASP A 831 -36.78 -18.03 31.05
N GLU A 832 -36.26 -18.73 30.04
CA GLU A 832 -36.58 -20.13 29.69
C GLU A 832 -35.76 -21.15 30.53
N GLY A 833 -34.91 -20.69 31.45
CA GLY A 833 -34.06 -21.54 32.30
C GLY A 833 -32.75 -22.02 31.66
N ILE A 834 -32.37 -21.46 30.51
CA ILE A 834 -31.16 -21.83 29.74
C ILE A 834 -30.06 -20.78 29.98
N GLY A 835 -28.98 -21.17 30.65
CA GLY A 835 -27.85 -20.26 30.88
C GLY A 835 -26.86 -20.22 29.72
N SER A 836 -26.46 -19.01 29.35
CA SER A 836 -25.61 -18.75 28.19
C SER A 836 -24.33 -17.99 28.56
N ARG A 837 -23.23 -18.37 27.91
CA ARG A 837 -21.99 -17.59 27.83
C ARG A 837 -21.99 -16.81 26.53
N VAL A 838 -21.99 -15.48 26.58
CA VAL A 838 -21.73 -14.67 25.39
C VAL A 838 -20.25 -14.32 25.36
N VAL A 839 -19.57 -14.70 24.28
CA VAL A 839 -18.14 -14.46 24.06
C VAL A 839 -18.00 -13.42 22.96
N ASP A 840 -17.63 -12.21 23.34
CA ASP A 840 -17.22 -11.15 22.42
C ASP A 840 -15.78 -11.40 22.00
N LEU A 841 -15.56 -11.70 20.72
CA LEU A 841 -14.23 -12.00 20.19
C LEU A 841 -13.27 -10.82 20.33
N ARG A 842 -13.76 -9.57 20.27
CA ARG A 842 -13.01 -8.29 20.21
C ARG A 842 -12.00 -8.13 19.05
N TRP A 843 -11.45 -9.22 18.53
CA TRP A 843 -10.41 -9.26 17.50
C TRP A 843 -10.78 -10.28 16.41
N LEU A 844 -10.78 -9.83 15.15
CA LEU A 844 -11.03 -10.70 13.98
C LEU A 844 -9.74 -11.22 13.33
N ALA A 845 -8.62 -10.50 13.55
CA ALA A 845 -7.28 -10.94 13.20
C ALA A 845 -6.29 -10.39 14.26
N PRO A 846 -5.51 -11.25 14.95
CA PRO A 846 -5.71 -12.68 15.07
C PRO A 846 -7.01 -12.99 15.84
N LEU A 847 -7.67 -14.11 15.51
CA LEU A 847 -8.80 -14.61 16.30
C LEU A 847 -8.34 -15.07 17.71
N PRO A 848 -9.18 -14.92 18.74
CA PRO A 848 -8.86 -15.33 20.12
C PRO A 848 -9.04 -16.85 20.33
N VAL A 849 -8.33 -17.67 19.55
CA VAL A 849 -8.49 -19.13 19.46
C VAL A 849 -8.48 -19.83 20.84
N ALA A 850 -7.58 -19.43 21.73
CA ALA A 850 -7.48 -20.02 23.07
C ALA A 850 -8.71 -19.73 23.96
N ASP A 851 -9.32 -18.54 23.84
CA ASP A 851 -10.56 -18.23 24.57
C ASP A 851 -11.77 -18.91 23.92
N ILE A 852 -11.82 -18.97 22.57
CA ILE A 852 -12.84 -19.68 21.80
C ILE A 852 -12.95 -21.14 22.26
N ILE A 853 -11.83 -21.89 22.22
CA ILE A 853 -11.81 -23.32 22.58
C ILE A 853 -12.18 -23.52 24.05
N ARG A 854 -11.69 -22.65 24.95
CA ARG A 854 -11.89 -22.74 26.40
C ARG A 854 -13.36 -22.56 26.79
N GLU A 855 -14.05 -21.56 26.23
CA GLU A 855 -15.47 -21.33 26.52
C GLU A 855 -16.39 -22.30 25.76
N ALA A 856 -16.02 -22.72 24.54
CA ALA A 856 -16.72 -23.77 23.81
C ALA A 856 -16.74 -25.09 24.58
N SER A 857 -15.57 -25.52 25.07
CA SER A 857 -15.41 -26.74 25.86
C SER A 857 -16.13 -26.69 27.22
N ALA A 858 -16.46 -25.50 27.73
CA ALA A 858 -17.14 -25.34 29.02
C ALA A 858 -18.62 -25.76 28.98
N THR A 859 -19.27 -25.66 27.81
CA THR A 859 -20.71 -25.98 27.64
C THR A 859 -20.96 -27.14 26.67
N GLY A 860 -20.00 -27.46 25.80
CA GLY A 860 -20.14 -28.52 24.79
C GLY A 860 -21.18 -28.23 23.69
N ARG A 861 -21.77 -27.03 23.69
CA ARG A 861 -22.77 -26.56 22.73
C ARG A 861 -22.44 -25.12 22.32
N VAL A 862 -22.15 -24.91 21.04
CA VAL A 862 -21.67 -23.62 20.52
C VAL A 862 -22.58 -23.07 19.43
N LEU A 863 -23.09 -21.86 19.64
CA LEU A 863 -23.74 -21.06 18.61
C LEU A 863 -22.78 -19.96 18.13
N VAL A 864 -22.29 -20.07 16.91
CA VAL A 864 -21.54 -18.98 16.26
C VAL A 864 -22.54 -17.99 15.68
N VAL A 865 -22.52 -16.75 16.15
CA VAL A 865 -23.37 -15.64 15.68
C VAL A 865 -22.48 -14.65 14.94
N ASP A 866 -22.63 -14.64 13.63
CA ASP A 866 -21.79 -13.89 12.70
C ASP A 866 -22.63 -12.85 11.95
N GLU A 867 -22.49 -11.57 12.27
CA GLU A 867 -23.25 -10.51 11.60
C GLU A 867 -22.81 -10.26 10.14
N THR A 868 -21.71 -10.89 9.71
CA THR A 868 -21.25 -10.88 8.32
C THR A 868 -21.99 -11.93 7.49
N ARG A 869 -21.66 -12.04 6.19
CA ARG A 869 -22.35 -12.95 5.27
C ARG A 869 -22.06 -14.42 5.61
N ARG A 870 -22.91 -15.32 5.14
CA ARG A 870 -22.77 -16.76 5.41
C ARG A 870 -21.49 -17.31 4.78
N SER A 871 -21.10 -16.83 3.61
CA SER A 871 -19.89 -17.21 2.89
C SER A 871 -18.83 -16.10 2.98
N GLY A 872 -17.58 -16.45 3.30
CA GLY A 872 -16.49 -15.49 3.55
C GLY A 872 -16.57 -14.76 4.90
N GLY A 873 -17.53 -15.13 5.74
CA GLY A 873 -17.77 -14.52 7.05
C GLY A 873 -16.73 -14.91 8.11
N VAL A 874 -16.78 -14.21 9.26
CA VAL A 874 -15.89 -14.47 10.41
C VAL A 874 -16.09 -15.87 10.97
N GLY A 875 -17.33 -16.35 10.99
CA GLY A 875 -17.73 -17.60 11.61
C GLY A 875 -17.11 -18.85 10.97
N GLU A 876 -16.65 -18.76 9.73
CA GLU A 876 -15.87 -19.84 9.09
C GLU A 876 -14.54 -20.05 9.81
N GLY A 877 -13.82 -18.97 10.13
CA GLY A 877 -12.55 -19.03 10.87
C GLY A 877 -12.75 -19.45 12.34
N VAL A 878 -13.89 -19.12 12.93
CA VAL A 878 -14.26 -19.58 14.28
C VAL A 878 -14.54 -21.09 14.28
N ILE A 879 -15.26 -21.61 13.28
CA ILE A 879 -15.50 -23.04 13.14
C ILE A 879 -14.20 -23.79 12.87
N ALA A 880 -13.34 -23.30 11.97
CA ALA A 880 -12.02 -23.88 11.72
C ALA A 880 -11.19 -23.96 13.01
N ALA A 881 -11.11 -22.86 13.77
CA ALA A 881 -10.39 -22.82 15.05
C ALA A 881 -10.92 -23.81 16.11
N LEU A 882 -12.22 -24.15 16.08
CA LEU A 882 -12.79 -25.20 16.93
C LEU A 882 -12.40 -26.60 16.44
N VAL A 883 -12.49 -26.85 15.13
CA VAL A 883 -12.13 -28.15 14.52
C VAL A 883 -10.64 -28.45 14.69
N ASP A 884 -9.78 -27.50 14.34
CA ASP A 884 -8.31 -27.61 14.50
C ASP A 884 -7.92 -27.69 15.99
N GLY A 885 -8.72 -27.08 16.87
CA GLY A 885 -8.61 -27.17 18.32
C GLY A 885 -9.08 -28.49 18.93
N GLY A 886 -9.57 -29.45 18.12
CA GLY A 886 -10.05 -30.75 18.58
C GLY A 886 -11.39 -30.71 19.34
N TYR A 887 -12.21 -29.68 19.11
CA TYR A 887 -13.52 -29.55 19.77
C TYR A 887 -14.52 -30.60 19.25
N VAL A 888 -15.07 -31.41 20.17
CA VAL A 888 -15.97 -32.55 19.86
C VAL A 888 -17.45 -32.28 20.19
N GLY A 889 -17.79 -31.08 20.66
CA GLY A 889 -19.17 -30.70 20.98
C GLY A 889 -19.99 -30.26 19.77
N THR A 890 -21.27 -29.97 19.98
CA THR A 890 -22.17 -29.57 18.88
C THR A 890 -21.97 -28.10 18.52
N VAL A 891 -21.82 -27.79 17.23
CA VAL A 891 -21.72 -26.42 16.71
C VAL A 891 -22.90 -26.11 15.78
N ARG A 892 -23.47 -24.91 15.90
CA ARG A 892 -24.40 -24.32 14.92
C ARG A 892 -23.95 -22.89 14.58
N ARG A 893 -24.24 -22.41 13.38
CA ARG A 893 -23.99 -21.04 12.96
C ARG A 893 -25.28 -20.32 12.55
N VAL A 894 -25.43 -19.10 13.03
CA VAL A 894 -26.40 -18.08 12.57
C VAL A 894 -25.58 -16.97 11.93
N ALA A 895 -25.90 -16.63 10.69
CA ALA A 895 -25.18 -15.62 9.93
C ALA A 895 -26.12 -14.85 8.99
N GLY A 896 -25.68 -13.69 8.50
CA GLY A 896 -26.38 -12.97 7.45
C GLY A 896 -26.48 -13.81 6.17
N LEU A 897 -27.51 -13.58 5.36
CA LEU A 897 -27.63 -14.24 4.06
C LEU A 897 -26.57 -13.72 3.08
N ASP A 898 -26.20 -14.55 2.10
CA ASP A 898 -25.27 -14.18 1.04
C ASP A 898 -25.96 -13.25 0.04
N SER A 899 -26.05 -11.98 0.42
CA SER A 899 -26.80 -10.93 -0.27
C SER A 899 -26.16 -9.56 -0.08
N PHE A 900 -26.50 -8.61 -0.95
CA PHE A 900 -26.31 -7.19 -0.67
C PHE A 900 -27.43 -6.69 0.25
N VAL A 901 -27.14 -5.76 1.15
CA VAL A 901 -28.16 -5.27 2.11
C VAL A 901 -29.14 -4.34 1.39
N PRO A 902 -30.44 -4.67 1.31
CA PRO A 902 -31.44 -3.81 0.69
C PRO A 902 -31.88 -2.66 1.63
N LEU A 903 -32.71 -1.76 1.12
CA LEU A 903 -33.27 -0.64 1.90
C LEU A 903 -34.49 -1.05 2.74
N GLY A 904 -34.70 -0.33 3.84
CA GLY A 904 -35.92 -0.39 4.66
C GLY A 904 -36.16 -1.76 5.32
N PRO A 905 -37.42 -2.16 5.54
CA PRO A 905 -37.77 -3.41 6.22
C PRO A 905 -37.19 -4.68 5.60
N ALA A 906 -36.81 -4.66 4.32
CA ALA A 906 -36.18 -5.78 3.64
C ALA A 906 -34.77 -6.10 4.20
N ALA A 907 -34.07 -5.12 4.80
CA ALA A 907 -32.75 -5.35 5.41
C ALA A 907 -32.79 -6.44 6.49
N ARG A 908 -33.87 -6.47 7.29
CA ARG A 908 -34.10 -7.47 8.34
C ARG A 908 -34.33 -8.89 7.83
N GLN A 909 -34.51 -9.09 6.52
CA GLN A 909 -34.64 -10.42 5.90
C GLN A 909 -33.29 -11.06 5.57
N VAL A 910 -32.21 -10.25 5.48
CA VAL A 910 -30.86 -10.72 5.10
C VAL A 910 -29.83 -10.54 6.21
N LEU A 911 -30.08 -9.68 7.20
CA LEU A 911 -29.23 -9.47 8.37
C LEU A 911 -29.56 -10.46 9.51
N VAL A 912 -28.62 -10.69 10.41
CA VAL A 912 -28.86 -11.42 11.67
C VAL A 912 -29.87 -10.67 12.54
N SER A 913 -30.70 -11.40 13.28
CA SER A 913 -31.66 -10.85 14.25
C SER A 913 -31.62 -11.60 15.59
N GLU A 914 -32.11 -10.96 16.65
CA GLU A 914 -32.26 -11.56 17.99
C GLU A 914 -33.10 -12.84 17.93
N GLU A 915 -34.21 -12.84 17.18
CA GLU A 915 -35.07 -14.01 16.96
C GLU A 915 -34.30 -15.18 16.30
N ALA A 916 -33.48 -14.90 15.29
CA ALA A 916 -32.66 -15.92 14.63
C ALA A 916 -31.60 -16.52 15.57
N ILE A 917 -31.05 -15.71 16.49
CA ILE A 917 -30.11 -16.18 17.53
C ILE A 917 -30.84 -17.08 18.52
N THR A 918 -31.95 -16.62 19.11
CA THR A 918 -32.74 -17.40 20.09
C THR A 918 -33.25 -18.71 19.48
N GLN A 919 -33.79 -18.68 18.25
CA GLN A 919 -34.23 -19.89 17.57
C GLN A 919 -33.06 -20.81 17.17
N GLY A 920 -31.90 -20.23 16.85
CA GLY A 920 -30.64 -20.96 16.65
C GLY A 920 -30.21 -21.73 17.91
N ALA A 921 -30.25 -21.07 19.07
CA ALA A 921 -29.97 -21.66 20.38
C ALA A 921 -30.94 -22.80 20.71
N ARG A 922 -32.26 -22.58 20.63
CA ARG A 922 -33.27 -23.63 20.88
C ARG A 922 -33.08 -24.84 19.96
N THR A 923 -32.79 -24.60 18.67
CA THR A 923 -32.53 -25.69 17.69
C THR A 923 -31.25 -26.47 18.00
N LEU A 924 -30.25 -25.84 18.62
CA LEU A 924 -29.00 -26.48 19.04
C LEU A 924 -29.18 -27.29 20.33
N LEU A 925 -30.02 -26.82 21.26
CA LEU A 925 -30.30 -27.48 22.54
C LEU A 925 -31.29 -28.65 22.43
N ALA A 926 -32.14 -28.67 21.40
CA ALA A 926 -33.05 -29.78 21.09
C ALA A 926 -32.35 -30.99 20.42
N ARG A 927 -31.02 -30.97 20.31
CA ARG A 927 -30.17 -32.07 19.84
C ARG A 927 -29.33 -32.63 21.00
#